data_AF-A0A1G9XY65-F1
#
_entry.id   AF-A0A1G9XY65-F1
#
_cell.length_a   1.000
_cell.length_b   1.000
_cell.length_c   1.000
_cell.angle_alpha   90.00
_cell.angle_beta   90.00
_cell.angle_gamma   90.00
#
_symmetry.space_group_name_H-M   'P 1'
#
loop_
_entity.id
_entity.type
_entity.pdbx_description
1 polymer ?
#
loop_
_entity_poly.entity_id
_entity_poly.type
_entity_poly.pdbx_seq_one_letter_code
_entity_poly.pdbx_strand_id
1 'polypeptide(L)'
;MTDSVSESENPAIPSPTPKPHRPRTNQDWWPNQPDLTVLRRPAPGPMGEDFDYRAEFANLDVEALKRDLFDLMTTSQPWWPADYGHYGPLFIRMSWHAAGTYRIADGRGGGGSGAQRFAPLNSWPDNASLDKARRLLWPIKQKYGRALSWADLLIFAGNCAYESMGFQTFGFAFGREDIWEPEEIFWGPEDTWLGDERYTGDRELTGPFGAVQMGLIYVNPEGPNGNPDPLAAARDIRETFRRMAMNDEETVALIVGGHTVGKTHGAVDPSYIGPEPEAAPIEQQGLGWKNSYGSGVGQDALTSGLEGAWTPTPTRWDNSFLETLYGHEWELTESPAGAKQWMPQGDAAADAVPDAHDPSRRHAPMMLTTDLALRVDPVYGEITRRWLEHPEQLDEAFAKAWFKLLHRDMGPLARYLGPWVPEPQLWQDPVPPVDHDLIGDDDVATLKRTLLDSGLSRSQLVATAWASAASFRGTDKRGGANGARVRLEPQRDWDVNDPAELARVLPVYEQVQRGFNGTQSGRTRVSLADLIVLGGCAAVEQAARDAGHDVTVPFAPGRTDASQEQTDADTFAVLEPTADGFRNYLRAGEKLSPETLLVDRAYMLNLTAAEMTVLIGGMRALDANHGRAPHGVLTDRPGTLTNDFFVNLLDMRTEWRTSTSAENVYEGRDRASGEVRWTATAADLVFGSNSQLRAIAEVYACDDAKEKFARDFVAAWDKVMNLDRFDLA
;
A
#
# COMPACT_ATOMS: atom_id res chain seq x y z
N MET A 1 -12.07 -15.96 29.22
CA MET A 1 -11.35 -14.99 30.08
C MET A 1 -10.18 -15.73 30.68
N THR A 2 -9.13 -15.87 29.89
CA THR A 2 -7.77 -16.09 30.36
C THR A 2 -7.14 -14.72 30.21
N ASP A 3 -6.88 -14.04 31.31
CA ASP A 3 -6.13 -12.78 31.29
C ASP A 3 -4.73 -13.13 30.82
N SER A 4 -4.48 -12.94 29.52
CA SER A 4 -3.14 -12.95 28.95
C SER A 4 -2.51 -11.63 29.37
N VAL A 5 -1.68 -11.65 30.39
CA VAL A 5 -0.81 -10.53 30.73
C VAL A 5 0.43 -10.71 29.88
N SER A 6 0.49 -10.04 28.72
CA SER A 6 1.74 -9.94 27.98
C SER A 6 2.74 -9.16 28.84
N GLU A 7 3.93 -9.71 29.11
CA GLU A 7 5.00 -8.98 29.81
C GLU A 7 5.68 -7.90 28.92
N SER A 8 5.08 -7.55 27.78
CA SER A 8 5.58 -6.57 26.80
C SER A 8 4.94 -5.18 26.90
N GLU A 9 4.38 -4.78 28.05
CA GLU A 9 3.78 -3.45 28.22
C GLU A 9 4.83 -2.32 28.24
N ASN A 10 5.05 -1.69 27.09
CA ASN A 10 5.37 -0.26 27.00
C ASN A 10 5.01 0.25 25.60
N PRO A 11 4.18 1.31 25.51
CA PRO A 11 4.71 2.63 25.72
C PRO A 11 4.10 3.16 27.00
N ALA A 12 4.71 4.20 27.53
CA ALA A 12 4.44 4.57 28.89
C ALA A 12 2.92 4.88 29.08
N ILE A 13 2.23 5.38 28.03
CA ILE A 13 0.77 5.59 27.97
C ILE A 13 -0.01 4.25 28.01
N PRO A 14 -1.00 4.06 28.91
CA PRO A 14 -1.84 2.86 28.92
C PRO A 14 -2.51 2.58 27.56
N SER A 15 -2.38 1.35 27.06
CA SER A 15 -3.08 0.90 25.86
C SER A 15 -4.60 1.09 25.98
N PRO A 16 -5.28 1.54 24.91
CA PRO A 16 -6.73 1.64 24.87
C PRO A 16 -7.44 0.36 25.36
N THR A 17 -8.36 0.49 26.31
CA THR A 17 -9.11 -0.66 26.88
C THR A 17 -10.52 -0.73 26.31
N PRO A 18 -10.94 -1.84 25.67
CA PRO A 18 -12.30 -1.98 25.13
C PRO A 18 -13.37 -1.89 26.23
N LYS A 19 -14.37 -1.02 26.07
CA LYS A 19 -15.57 -0.96 26.93
C LYS A 19 -16.85 -1.05 26.05
N PRO A 20 -18.03 -1.17 26.68
CA PRO A 20 -19.00 -2.30 26.63
C PRO A 20 -19.35 -2.84 25.22
N HIS A 21 -19.84 -4.08 25.13
CA HIS A 21 -20.13 -4.75 23.85
C HIS A 21 -21.01 -3.89 22.90
N ARG A 22 -20.41 -3.47 21.78
CA ARG A 22 -21.10 -2.85 20.65
C ARG A 22 -22.28 -3.73 20.17
N PRO A 23 -23.31 -3.17 19.51
CA PRO A 23 -24.30 -3.97 18.82
C PRO A 23 -23.61 -4.96 17.88
N ARG A 24 -24.02 -6.24 17.95
CA ARG A 24 -23.42 -7.29 17.12
C ARG A 24 -23.71 -7.03 15.64
N THR A 25 -22.69 -7.10 14.79
CA THR A 25 -22.82 -7.15 13.34
C THR A 25 -22.99 -8.60 12.86
N ASN A 26 -23.25 -8.82 11.57
CA ASN A 26 -23.30 -10.18 11.02
C ASN A 26 -21.96 -10.92 11.20
N GLN A 27 -20.85 -10.20 11.11
CA GLN A 27 -19.51 -10.76 11.23
C GLN A 27 -19.21 -11.22 12.67
N ASP A 28 -19.83 -10.59 13.68
CA ASP A 28 -19.74 -11.07 15.07
C ASP A 28 -20.45 -12.44 15.27
N TRP A 29 -21.43 -12.78 14.42
CA TRP A 29 -22.10 -14.09 14.43
C TRP A 29 -21.42 -15.11 13.51
N TRP A 30 -20.88 -14.65 12.37
CA TRP A 30 -20.23 -15.47 11.36
C TRP A 30 -18.85 -14.90 10.99
N PRO A 31 -17.85 -15.05 11.88
CA PRO A 31 -16.55 -14.38 11.73
C PRO A 31 -15.73 -14.87 10.53
N ASN A 32 -16.03 -16.06 10.02
CA ASN A 32 -15.33 -16.67 8.88
C ASN A 32 -16.07 -16.43 7.54
N GLN A 33 -17.13 -15.62 7.52
CA GLN A 33 -17.81 -15.27 6.28
C GLN A 33 -16.94 -14.30 5.46
N PRO A 34 -16.79 -14.49 4.13
CA PRO A 34 -16.09 -13.52 3.29
C PRO A 34 -16.70 -12.11 3.45
N ASP A 35 -15.84 -11.15 3.79
CA ASP A 35 -16.26 -9.78 4.02
C ASP A 35 -16.30 -8.99 2.71
N LEU A 36 -17.51 -8.71 2.23
CA LEU A 36 -17.71 -7.96 0.99
C LEU A 36 -17.82 -6.46 1.22
N THR A 37 -17.74 -5.99 2.46
CA THR A 37 -17.79 -4.55 2.75
C THR A 37 -16.60 -3.82 2.14
N VAL A 38 -15.44 -4.46 2.08
CA VAL A 38 -14.21 -3.95 1.44
C VAL A 38 -14.37 -3.72 -0.07
N LEU A 39 -15.32 -4.40 -0.73
CA LEU A 39 -15.59 -4.24 -2.18
C LEU A 39 -16.70 -3.23 -2.47
N ARG A 40 -17.20 -2.51 -1.46
CA ARG A 40 -18.18 -1.45 -1.70
C ARG A 40 -17.44 -0.24 -2.24
N ARG A 41 -17.99 0.38 -3.28
CA ARG A 41 -17.51 1.71 -3.66
C ARG A 41 -17.74 2.64 -2.46
N PRO A 42 -16.73 3.38 -2.00
CA PRO A 42 -16.95 4.43 -1.03
C PRO A 42 -18.07 5.33 -1.52
N ALA A 43 -18.94 5.77 -0.60
CA ALA A 43 -19.94 6.77 -0.96
C ALA A 43 -19.21 7.98 -1.57
N PRO A 44 -19.75 8.63 -2.61
CA PRO A 44 -19.12 9.83 -3.16
C PRO A 44 -18.93 10.81 -2.01
N GLY A 45 -17.66 11.19 -1.79
CA GLY A 45 -17.30 12.10 -0.71
C GLY A 45 -17.98 13.47 -0.87
N PRO A 46 -17.77 14.39 0.07
CA PRO A 46 -18.37 15.74 0.03
C PRO A 46 -17.96 16.57 -1.21
N MET A 47 -17.02 16.10 -2.02
CA MET A 47 -16.58 16.77 -3.25
C MET A 47 -17.48 16.49 -4.46
N GLY A 48 -18.28 15.41 -4.43
CA GLY A 48 -19.09 14.95 -5.57
C GLY A 48 -18.33 14.05 -6.55
N GLU A 49 -19.07 13.38 -7.43
CA GLU A 49 -18.50 12.40 -8.41
C GLU A 49 -17.70 13.07 -9.53
N ASP A 50 -18.03 14.32 -9.90
CA ASP A 50 -17.37 15.06 -10.99
C ASP A 50 -16.12 15.84 -10.53
N PHE A 51 -15.67 15.66 -9.28
CA PHE A 51 -14.50 16.37 -8.76
C PHE A 51 -13.20 15.79 -9.32
N ASP A 52 -12.38 16.64 -9.94
CA ASP A 52 -11.04 16.31 -10.44
C ASP A 52 -9.99 17.06 -9.61
N TYR A 53 -9.26 16.32 -8.77
CA TYR A 53 -8.21 16.89 -7.94
C TYR A 53 -7.03 17.42 -8.75
N ARG A 54 -6.65 16.78 -9.86
CA ARG A 54 -5.55 17.25 -10.72
C ARG A 54 -5.90 18.61 -11.32
N ALA A 55 -7.13 18.78 -11.80
CA ALA A 55 -7.61 20.05 -12.34
C ALA A 55 -7.65 21.16 -11.27
N GLU A 56 -8.06 20.84 -10.05
CA GLU A 56 -8.10 21.80 -8.94
C GLU A 56 -6.70 22.15 -8.43
N PHE A 57 -5.80 21.16 -8.33
CA PHE A 57 -4.39 21.35 -7.98
C PHE A 57 -3.66 22.26 -8.97
N ALA A 58 -3.98 22.22 -10.27
CA ALA A 58 -3.37 23.09 -11.27
C ALA A 58 -3.56 24.60 -10.98
N ASN A 59 -4.52 24.96 -10.12
CA ASN A 59 -4.76 26.33 -9.68
C ASN A 59 -4.05 26.70 -8.35
N LEU A 60 -3.34 25.76 -7.72
CA LEU A 60 -2.65 25.97 -6.46
C LEU A 60 -1.34 26.75 -6.66
N ASP A 61 -1.18 27.86 -5.93
CA ASP A 61 0.13 28.51 -5.79
C ASP A 61 1.01 27.74 -4.79
N VAL A 62 1.75 26.76 -5.30
CA VAL A 62 2.63 25.89 -4.50
C VAL A 62 3.78 26.64 -3.84
N GLU A 63 4.23 27.75 -4.42
CA GLU A 63 5.27 28.61 -3.83
C GLU A 63 4.71 29.39 -2.63
N ALA A 64 3.47 29.88 -2.72
CA ALA A 64 2.78 30.48 -1.58
C ALA A 64 2.52 29.46 -0.48
N LEU A 65 2.09 28.24 -0.83
CA LEU A 65 1.89 27.17 0.15
C LEU A 65 3.17 26.87 0.92
N LYS A 66 4.29 26.75 0.21
CA LYS A 66 5.61 26.52 0.81
C LYS A 66 6.02 27.64 1.77
N ARG A 67 5.82 28.91 1.37
CA ARG A 67 6.09 30.07 2.24
C ARG A 67 5.24 30.05 3.51
N ASP A 68 3.94 29.79 3.38
CA ASP A 68 3.07 29.71 4.55
C ASP A 68 3.46 28.58 5.50
N LEU A 69 3.90 27.44 4.97
CA LEU A 69 4.41 26.33 5.78
C LEU A 69 5.68 26.73 6.52
N PHE A 70 6.62 27.43 5.86
CA PHE A 70 7.84 27.94 6.50
C PHE A 70 7.51 28.93 7.63
N ASP A 71 6.56 29.83 7.40
CA ASP A 71 6.09 30.77 8.43
C ASP A 71 5.44 30.01 9.61
N LEU A 72 4.62 29.00 9.32
CA LEU A 72 4.00 28.16 10.35
C LEU A 72 5.04 27.44 11.22
N MET A 73 6.17 26.99 10.64
CA MET A 73 7.22 26.28 11.38
C MET A 73 7.66 27.05 12.63
N THR A 74 7.72 28.38 12.56
CA THR A 74 8.21 29.23 13.67
C THR A 74 7.11 30.04 14.36
N THR A 75 5.85 29.82 13.99
CA THR A 75 4.68 30.50 14.59
C THR A 75 4.07 29.64 15.70
N SER A 76 4.77 29.57 16.83
CA SER A 76 4.39 28.76 18.00
C SER A 76 2.98 29.11 18.52
N GLN A 77 2.20 28.07 18.80
CA GLN A 77 0.85 28.15 19.33
C GLN A 77 0.84 27.78 20.82
N PRO A 78 0.15 28.55 21.70
CA PRO A 78 0.20 28.33 23.14
C PRO A 78 -0.45 27.01 23.58
N TRP A 79 -1.36 26.46 22.78
CA TRP A 79 -2.01 25.18 23.08
C TRP A 79 -1.15 23.96 22.72
N TRP A 80 -0.04 24.16 22.01
CA TRP A 80 0.98 23.15 21.76
C TRP A 80 2.32 23.83 21.41
N PRO A 81 3.04 24.41 22.37
CA PRO A 81 4.22 25.23 22.09
C PRO A 81 5.29 24.48 21.28
N ALA A 82 5.89 25.16 20.30
CA ALA A 82 6.97 24.59 19.49
C ALA A 82 8.25 24.39 20.31
N ASP A 83 8.79 23.18 20.32
CA ASP A 83 10.12 22.90 20.85
C ASP A 83 11.16 23.72 20.09
N TYR A 84 12.09 24.35 20.82
CA TYR A 84 13.14 25.18 20.23
C TYR A 84 12.61 26.35 19.37
N GLY A 85 11.32 26.69 19.51
CA GLY A 85 10.63 27.66 18.67
C GLY A 85 10.38 27.19 17.22
N HIS A 86 10.48 25.88 16.92
CA HIS A 86 10.34 25.36 15.56
C HIS A 86 9.58 24.01 15.50
N TYR A 87 8.44 23.95 14.80
CA TYR A 87 7.64 22.73 14.63
C TYR A 87 8.18 21.73 13.61
N GLY A 88 9.21 22.09 12.85
CA GLY A 88 9.77 21.26 11.78
C GLY A 88 9.96 19.78 12.15
N PRO A 89 10.64 19.45 13.27
CA PRO A 89 10.82 18.05 13.67
C PRO A 89 9.51 17.29 13.94
N LEU A 90 8.50 17.97 14.51
CA LEU A 90 7.17 17.39 14.71
C LEU A 90 6.48 17.08 13.38
N PHE A 91 6.60 17.96 12.38
CA PHE A 91 6.04 17.71 11.05
C PHE A 91 6.81 16.65 10.26
N ILE A 92 8.13 16.54 10.43
CA ILE A 92 8.92 15.44 9.88
C ILE A 92 8.42 14.11 10.41
N ARG A 93 8.27 13.99 11.74
CA ARG A 93 7.67 12.79 12.35
C ARG A 93 6.27 12.52 11.80
N MET A 94 5.43 13.55 11.67
CA MET A 94 4.08 13.39 11.11
C MET A 94 4.11 12.82 9.69
N SER A 95 4.94 13.36 8.79
CA SER A 95 5.08 12.87 7.41
C SER A 95 5.71 11.49 7.35
N TRP A 96 6.72 11.22 8.18
CA TRP A 96 7.34 9.90 8.37
C TRP A 96 6.28 8.87 8.77
N HIS A 97 5.47 9.14 9.80
CA HIS A 97 4.44 8.21 10.27
C HIS A 97 3.29 8.06 9.28
N ALA A 98 2.97 9.11 8.51
CA ALA A 98 1.94 9.02 7.48
C ALA A 98 2.38 8.06 6.37
N ALA A 99 3.61 8.22 5.86
CA ALA A 99 4.18 7.36 4.84
C ALA A 99 4.62 5.97 5.37
N GLY A 100 4.97 5.90 6.65
CA GLY A 100 5.64 4.78 7.30
C GLY A 100 4.78 3.55 7.56
N THR A 101 3.49 3.56 7.23
CA THR A 101 2.62 2.38 7.43
C THR A 101 2.61 1.42 6.23
N TYR A 102 3.29 1.79 5.14
CA TYR A 102 3.33 1.04 3.88
C TYR A 102 3.93 -0.36 4.04
N ARG A 103 3.37 -1.35 3.35
CA ARG A 103 3.93 -2.71 3.29
C ARG A 103 4.07 -3.16 1.84
N ILE A 104 5.27 -3.53 1.41
CA ILE A 104 5.51 -3.90 0.01
C ILE A 104 4.76 -5.17 -0.39
N ALA A 105 4.48 -6.07 0.57
CA ALA A 105 3.79 -7.33 0.34
C ALA A 105 2.42 -7.16 -0.34
N ASP A 106 1.63 -6.17 0.06
CA ASP A 106 0.30 -5.91 -0.52
C ASP A 106 0.03 -4.45 -0.93
N GLY A 107 1.02 -3.58 -0.75
CA GLY A 107 0.97 -2.17 -1.14
C GLY A 107 0.06 -1.32 -0.25
N ARG A 108 -0.51 -1.87 0.83
CA ARG A 108 -1.40 -1.12 1.73
C ARG A 108 -0.63 -0.26 2.72
N GLY A 109 -1.33 0.69 3.32
CA GLY A 109 -0.73 1.74 4.15
C GLY A 109 -0.06 2.81 3.27
N GLY A 110 0.76 3.65 3.89
CA GLY A 110 1.42 4.75 3.20
C GLY A 110 0.69 6.10 3.31
N GLY A 111 1.28 7.11 2.67
CA GLY A 111 0.87 8.51 2.75
C GLY A 111 -0.16 8.91 1.67
N GLY A 112 -0.45 8.03 0.72
CA GLY A 112 -1.13 8.29 -0.54
C GLY A 112 -2.61 8.68 -0.44
N SER A 113 -3.22 8.54 0.73
CA SER A 113 -4.66 8.76 0.96
C SER A 113 -4.98 9.71 2.12
N GLY A 114 -3.96 10.11 2.91
CA GLY A 114 -4.18 10.89 4.13
C GLY A 114 -4.83 10.10 5.27
N ALA A 115 -4.74 8.76 5.25
CA ALA A 115 -5.36 7.85 6.21
C ALA A 115 -4.99 8.09 7.68
N GLN A 116 -3.85 8.74 7.97
CA GLN A 116 -3.46 9.12 9.34
C GLN A 116 -4.50 10.02 10.05
N ARG A 117 -5.45 10.61 9.31
CA ARG A 117 -6.56 11.40 9.88
C ARG A 117 -7.69 10.55 10.44
N PHE A 118 -7.76 9.26 10.10
CA PHE A 118 -8.85 8.36 10.45
C PHE A 118 -8.39 7.22 11.35
N ALA A 119 -9.35 6.56 11.99
CA ALA A 119 -9.11 5.32 12.72
C ALA A 119 -8.60 4.21 11.77
N PRO A 120 -7.78 3.26 12.26
CA PRO A 120 -7.18 3.24 13.60
C PRO A 120 -5.93 4.13 13.72
N LEU A 121 -5.37 4.59 12.59
CA LEU A 121 -4.08 5.27 12.55
C LEU A 121 -4.05 6.57 13.36
N ASN A 122 -5.14 7.33 13.38
CA ASN A 122 -5.21 8.57 14.16
C ASN A 122 -5.04 8.36 15.67
N SER A 123 -5.12 7.11 16.15
CA SER A 123 -5.17 6.71 17.55
C SER A 123 -4.17 5.60 17.91
N TRP A 124 -3.33 5.17 16.97
CA TRP A 124 -2.21 4.27 17.29
C TRP A 124 -1.30 4.90 18.36
N PRO A 125 -0.78 4.11 19.32
CA PRO A 125 0.15 4.62 20.33
C PRO A 125 1.34 5.36 19.73
N ASP A 126 1.92 4.84 18.64
CA ASP A 126 3.07 5.46 17.99
C ASP A 126 2.70 6.76 17.25
N ASN A 127 1.41 7.05 17.04
CA ASN A 127 0.93 8.32 16.48
C ASN A 127 0.52 9.33 17.56
N ALA A 128 0.84 9.08 18.84
CA ALA A 128 0.61 10.00 19.93
C ALA A 128 1.09 11.42 19.59
N SER A 129 0.27 12.41 19.94
CA SER A 129 0.47 13.84 19.69
C SER A 129 0.50 14.28 18.22
N LEU A 130 0.41 13.37 17.24
CA LEU A 130 0.31 13.77 15.82
C LEU A 130 -1.05 14.36 15.47
N ASP A 131 -2.07 14.15 16.30
CA ASP A 131 -3.32 14.90 16.24
C ASP A 131 -3.09 16.42 16.42
N LYS A 132 -2.12 16.81 17.27
CA LYS A 132 -1.68 18.21 17.44
C LYS A 132 -0.98 18.73 16.18
N ALA A 133 -0.07 17.94 15.61
CA ALA A 133 0.62 18.27 14.36
C ALA A 133 -0.37 18.52 13.21
N ARG A 134 -1.32 17.59 12.99
CA ARG A 134 -2.38 17.77 11.97
C ARG A 134 -3.23 19.01 12.25
N ARG A 135 -3.53 19.31 13.52
CA ARG A 135 -4.28 20.50 13.91
C ARG A 135 -3.55 21.81 13.62
N LEU A 136 -2.22 21.85 13.75
CA LEU A 136 -1.40 23.02 13.39
C LEU A 136 -1.49 23.33 11.88
N LEU A 137 -1.67 22.31 11.04
CA LEU A 137 -1.79 22.46 9.59
C LEU A 137 -3.21 22.85 9.12
N TRP A 138 -4.22 22.79 9.99
CA TRP A 138 -5.60 23.09 9.61
C TRP A 138 -5.78 24.49 8.98
N PRO A 139 -5.19 25.58 9.51
CA PRO A 139 -5.30 26.90 8.88
C PRO A 139 -4.75 26.94 7.44
N ILE A 140 -3.70 26.17 7.15
CA ILE A 140 -3.14 26.02 5.79
C ILE A 140 -4.15 25.30 4.90
N LYS A 141 -4.66 24.12 5.34
CA LYS A 141 -5.70 23.39 4.61
C LYS A 141 -6.93 24.25 4.36
N GLN A 142 -7.34 25.04 5.34
CA GLN A 142 -8.49 25.95 5.25
C GLN A 142 -8.25 27.04 4.20
N LYS A 143 -7.05 27.63 4.14
CA LYS A 143 -6.69 28.67 3.17
C LYS A 143 -6.71 28.15 1.73
N TYR A 144 -6.17 26.96 1.49
CA TYR A 144 -6.02 26.39 0.15
C TYR A 144 -7.19 25.50 -0.30
N GLY A 145 -8.06 25.11 0.63
CA GLY A 145 -9.32 24.44 0.33
C GLY A 145 -9.12 23.15 -0.48
N ARG A 146 -9.92 22.99 -1.53
CA ARG A 146 -9.97 21.78 -2.36
C ARG A 146 -8.76 21.57 -3.27
N ALA A 147 -8.01 22.63 -3.57
CA ALA A 147 -6.83 22.58 -4.42
C ALA A 147 -5.62 21.90 -3.74
N LEU A 148 -5.72 21.67 -2.43
CA LEU A 148 -4.72 20.99 -1.62
C LEU A 148 -5.40 19.91 -0.79
N SER A 149 -5.13 18.64 -1.08
CA SER A 149 -5.61 17.53 -0.24
C SER A 149 -4.87 17.51 1.11
N TRP A 150 -5.48 16.88 2.12
CA TRP A 150 -4.75 16.57 3.33
C TRP A 150 -3.64 15.56 3.07
N ALA A 151 -3.87 14.56 2.22
CA ALA A 151 -2.85 13.58 1.86
C ALA A 151 -1.54 14.25 1.39
N ASP A 152 -1.63 15.22 0.48
CA ASP A 152 -0.46 15.98 0.03
C ASP A 152 0.08 16.90 1.13
N LEU A 153 -0.77 17.61 1.87
CA LEU A 153 -0.34 18.53 2.93
C LEU A 153 0.42 17.82 4.06
N LEU A 154 -0.05 16.65 4.49
CA LEU A 154 0.60 15.87 5.54
C LEU A 154 2.01 15.43 5.13
N ILE A 155 2.22 15.14 3.85
CA ILE A 155 3.49 14.68 3.31
C ILE A 155 4.41 15.86 2.97
N PHE A 156 3.85 16.94 2.41
CA PHE A 156 4.61 18.13 2.03
C PHE A 156 5.14 18.92 3.22
N ALA A 157 4.43 18.92 4.36
CA ALA A 157 4.86 19.64 5.56
C ALA A 157 6.23 19.17 6.08
N GLY A 158 6.50 17.85 6.12
CA GLY A 158 7.80 17.30 6.51
C GLY A 158 8.90 17.62 5.49
N ASN A 159 8.58 17.64 4.18
CA ASN A 159 9.53 18.07 3.16
C ASN A 159 9.95 19.54 3.34
N CYS A 160 8.96 20.42 3.57
CA CYS A 160 9.21 21.83 3.88
C CYS A 160 10.00 22.03 5.17
N ALA A 161 9.74 21.22 6.19
CA ALA A 161 10.44 21.30 7.48
C ALA A 161 11.94 21.01 7.33
N TYR A 162 12.32 20.01 6.53
CA TYR A 162 13.73 19.76 6.24
C TYR A 162 14.40 20.94 5.55
N GLU A 163 13.73 21.51 4.54
CA GLU A 163 14.26 22.67 3.82
C GLU A 163 14.38 23.91 4.70
N SER A 164 13.42 24.16 5.59
CA SER A 164 13.49 25.29 6.52
C SER A 164 14.61 25.15 7.56
N MET A 165 15.05 23.91 7.83
CA MET A 165 16.16 23.59 8.74
C MET A 165 17.50 23.40 8.01
N GLY A 166 17.56 23.67 6.69
CA GLY A 166 18.79 23.72 5.91
C GLY A 166 19.16 22.46 5.15
N PHE A 167 18.25 21.47 5.03
CA PHE A 167 18.46 20.29 4.18
C PHE A 167 17.87 20.47 2.79
N GLN A 168 18.61 20.11 1.74
CA GLN A 168 18.09 20.10 0.38
C GLN A 168 17.44 18.75 0.05
N THR A 169 16.12 18.73 -0.09
CA THR A 169 15.38 17.53 -0.47
C THR A 169 15.62 17.16 -1.94
N PHE A 170 15.39 15.88 -2.30
CA PHE A 170 15.57 15.41 -3.68
C PHE A 170 14.52 15.98 -4.66
N GLY A 171 13.36 16.37 -4.14
CA GLY A 171 12.21 16.86 -4.90
C GLY A 171 10.91 16.54 -4.17
N PHE A 172 9.78 16.89 -4.78
CA PHE A 172 8.46 16.59 -4.24
C PHE A 172 7.42 16.50 -5.36
N ALA A 173 6.46 15.58 -5.20
CA ALA A 173 5.29 15.48 -6.06
C ALA A 173 3.99 15.48 -5.26
N PHE A 174 3.03 16.24 -5.77
CA PHE A 174 1.63 16.24 -5.35
C PHE A 174 0.81 15.27 -6.20
N GLY A 175 -0.47 15.08 -5.89
CA GLY A 175 -1.38 14.22 -6.65
C GLY A 175 -2.03 13.11 -5.81
N ARG A 176 -1.97 13.22 -4.48
CA ARG A 176 -2.65 12.32 -3.55
C ARG A 176 -4.06 12.83 -3.29
N GLU A 177 -5.07 12.03 -3.56
CA GLU A 177 -6.45 12.39 -3.29
C GLU A 177 -6.85 12.02 -1.86
N ASP A 178 -7.74 12.81 -1.26
CA ASP A 178 -8.26 12.53 0.07
C ASP A 178 -9.30 11.41 0.04
N ILE A 179 -9.22 10.51 1.03
CA ILE A 179 -10.32 9.61 1.38
C ILE A 179 -11.22 10.24 2.46
N TRP A 180 -12.43 9.67 2.59
CA TRP A 180 -13.50 10.19 3.46
C TRP A 180 -13.96 9.20 4.53
N GLU A 181 -13.50 7.97 4.44
CA GLU A 181 -13.72 6.89 5.40
C GLU A 181 -12.44 6.05 5.50
N PRO A 182 -12.19 5.36 6.63
CA PRO A 182 -11.01 4.54 6.78
C PRO A 182 -11.05 3.33 5.83
N GLU A 183 -9.88 2.94 5.35
CA GLU A 183 -9.70 1.67 4.66
C GLU A 183 -9.64 0.54 5.69
N GLU A 184 -10.42 -0.53 5.46
CA GLU A 184 -10.35 -1.75 6.28
C GLU A 184 -9.10 -2.54 5.92
N ILE A 185 -8.05 -2.40 6.75
CA ILE A 185 -6.76 -3.05 6.57
C ILE A 185 -6.53 -4.02 7.73
N PHE A 186 -6.14 -5.26 7.39
CA PHE A 186 -5.67 -6.22 8.38
C PHE A 186 -4.24 -5.87 8.83
N TRP A 187 -4.15 -5.15 9.94
CA TRP A 187 -2.89 -4.68 10.54
C TRP A 187 -2.16 -5.71 11.40
N GLY A 188 -2.84 -6.78 11.81
CA GLY A 188 -2.31 -7.82 12.68
C GLY A 188 -3.41 -8.61 13.38
N PRO A 189 -3.09 -9.82 13.90
CA PRO A 189 -4.06 -10.67 14.58
C PRO A 189 -4.38 -10.24 16.02
N GLU A 190 -3.59 -9.33 16.60
CA GLU A 190 -3.64 -9.01 18.02
C GLU A 190 -4.95 -8.32 18.43
N ASP A 191 -5.43 -8.63 19.64
CA ASP A 191 -6.58 -7.96 20.25
C ASP A 191 -6.18 -6.87 21.27
N THR A 192 -4.87 -6.67 21.47
CA THR A 192 -4.29 -5.62 22.33
C THR A 192 -3.30 -4.73 21.57
N TRP A 193 -3.32 -3.42 21.87
CA TRP A 193 -2.27 -2.52 21.41
C TRP A 193 -0.92 -2.91 21.98
N LEU A 194 0.08 -2.84 21.11
CA LEU A 194 1.44 -3.31 21.31
C LEU A 194 1.61 -4.80 21.61
N GLY A 195 0.61 -5.63 21.29
CA GLY A 195 0.82 -7.08 21.22
C GLY A 195 1.77 -7.46 20.08
N ASP A 196 2.42 -8.63 20.22
CA ASP A 196 3.41 -9.18 19.29
C ASP A 196 3.05 -10.59 18.78
N GLU A 197 1.77 -10.97 18.76
CA GLU A 197 1.25 -12.31 18.34
C GLU A 197 1.45 -12.64 16.84
N ARG A 198 2.25 -11.82 16.15
CA ARG A 198 2.61 -11.89 14.73
C ARG A 198 3.91 -12.64 14.45
N TYR A 199 4.59 -13.14 15.46
CA TYR A 199 5.85 -13.90 15.32
C TYR A 199 5.65 -15.42 15.38
N THR A 200 6.50 -16.15 14.66
CA THR A 200 6.66 -17.61 14.82
C THR A 200 8.14 -17.99 14.88
N GLY A 201 8.46 -19.19 15.37
CA GLY A 201 9.83 -19.70 15.35
C GLY A 201 10.83 -18.80 16.10
N ASP A 202 12.00 -18.56 15.49
CA ASP A 202 13.05 -17.68 16.02
C ASP A 202 12.82 -16.22 15.60
N ARG A 203 11.74 -15.62 16.11
CA ARG A 203 11.35 -14.22 15.83
C ARG A 203 11.16 -13.93 14.33
N GLU A 204 10.59 -14.89 13.60
CA GLU A 204 10.19 -14.70 12.20
C GLU A 204 8.83 -13.99 12.15
N LEU A 205 8.82 -12.76 11.65
CA LEU A 205 7.59 -11.99 11.46
C LEU A 205 6.74 -12.68 10.39
N THR A 206 5.48 -13.00 10.68
CA THR A 206 4.60 -13.71 9.74
C THR A 206 3.79 -12.76 8.87
N GLY A 207 3.19 -13.29 7.80
CA GLY A 207 2.26 -12.55 6.96
C GLY A 207 2.84 -11.29 6.30
N PRO A 208 1.96 -10.36 5.87
CA PRO A 208 2.38 -9.14 5.16
C PRO A 208 2.81 -8.00 6.09
N PHE A 209 2.87 -8.20 7.42
CA PHE A 209 3.04 -7.11 8.39
C PHE A 209 4.40 -6.44 8.26
N GLY A 210 4.43 -5.10 8.37
CA GLY A 210 5.64 -4.28 8.31
C GLY A 210 6.13 -3.77 9.66
N ALA A 211 5.47 -4.13 10.77
CA ALA A 211 5.81 -3.65 12.12
C ALA A 211 5.88 -4.80 13.12
N VAL A 212 6.69 -4.65 14.17
CA VAL A 212 6.95 -5.68 15.20
C VAL A 212 5.81 -5.85 16.21
N GLN A 213 5.01 -4.81 16.42
CA GLN A 213 3.91 -4.80 17.38
C GLN A 213 2.70 -4.04 16.80
N MET A 214 1.50 -4.40 17.23
CA MET A 214 0.27 -3.72 16.80
C MET A 214 0.26 -2.26 17.28
N GLY A 215 0.19 -1.30 16.38
CA GLY A 215 0.14 0.12 16.73
C GLY A 215 1.49 0.85 16.71
N LEU A 216 2.58 0.17 16.33
CA LEU A 216 3.86 0.79 15.96
C LEU A 216 3.96 0.99 14.45
N ILE A 217 4.77 1.95 14.03
CA ILE A 217 5.10 2.15 12.61
C ILE A 217 6.08 1.06 12.13
N TYR A 218 7.20 0.86 12.84
CA TYR A 218 8.23 -0.13 12.48
C TYR A 218 8.59 -1.03 13.67
N VAL A 219 9.42 -0.51 14.57
CA VAL A 219 10.05 -1.25 15.67
C VAL A 219 9.80 -0.59 17.00
N ASN A 220 10.01 -1.33 18.09
CA ASN A 220 9.97 -0.77 19.43
C ASN A 220 11.27 0.03 19.71
N PRO A 221 11.18 1.32 20.08
CA PRO A 221 12.36 2.17 20.28
C PRO A 221 13.22 1.77 21.49
N GLU A 222 12.64 1.06 22.47
CA GLU A 222 13.37 0.51 23.62
C GLU A 222 14.09 -0.80 23.28
N GLY A 223 13.82 -1.38 22.11
CA GLY A 223 14.31 -2.67 21.63
C GLY A 223 13.25 -3.78 21.68
N PRO A 224 13.55 -4.97 21.14
CA PRO A 224 12.59 -6.09 21.00
C PRO A 224 11.81 -6.37 22.29
N ASN A 225 10.50 -6.14 22.26
CA ASN A 225 9.59 -6.32 23.41
C ASN A 225 10.05 -5.55 24.66
N GLY A 226 10.64 -4.36 24.47
CA GLY A 226 11.18 -3.52 25.54
C GLY A 226 12.54 -3.99 26.11
N ASN A 227 13.20 -4.98 25.49
CA ASN A 227 14.54 -5.39 25.86
C ASN A 227 15.60 -4.47 25.20
N PRO A 228 16.42 -3.73 25.99
CA PRO A 228 17.39 -2.77 25.46
C PRO A 228 18.65 -3.44 24.91
N ASP A 229 18.48 -4.31 23.91
CA ASP A 229 19.55 -4.95 23.15
C ASP A 229 19.63 -4.33 21.74
N PRO A 230 20.65 -3.49 21.48
CA PRO A 230 20.80 -2.84 20.18
C PRO A 230 21.04 -3.81 19.01
N LEU A 231 21.70 -4.96 19.24
CA LEU A 231 21.94 -5.94 18.18
C LEU A 231 20.65 -6.70 17.83
N ALA A 232 19.82 -6.99 18.84
CA ALA A 232 18.50 -7.56 18.60
C ALA A 232 17.59 -6.55 17.90
N ALA A 233 17.64 -5.27 18.28
CA ALA A 233 16.91 -4.19 17.61
C ALA A 233 17.31 -4.04 16.14
N ALA A 234 18.60 -4.18 15.80
CA ALA A 234 19.06 -4.13 14.42
C ALA A 234 18.41 -5.19 13.51
N ARG A 235 18.09 -6.37 14.04
CA ARG A 235 17.39 -7.43 13.29
C ARG A 235 15.96 -7.03 12.96
N ASP A 236 15.24 -6.50 13.94
CA ASP A 236 13.88 -6.00 13.78
C ASP A 236 13.82 -4.80 12.83
N ILE A 237 14.80 -3.87 12.92
CA ILE A 237 14.93 -2.72 12.02
C ILE A 237 15.08 -3.21 10.58
N ARG A 238 16.04 -4.10 10.34
CA ARG A 238 16.30 -4.66 9.00
C ARG A 238 15.06 -5.32 8.40
N GLU A 239 14.40 -6.16 9.19
CA GLU A 239 13.26 -6.93 8.70
C GLU A 239 12.06 -6.03 8.39
N THR A 240 11.72 -5.10 9.28
CA THR A 240 10.58 -4.20 9.09
C THR A 240 10.82 -3.23 7.94
N PHE A 241 11.99 -2.60 7.86
CA PHE A 241 12.31 -1.68 6.76
C PHE A 241 12.35 -2.37 5.40
N ARG A 242 12.89 -3.61 5.31
CA ARG A 242 12.83 -4.42 4.10
C ARG A 242 11.39 -4.68 3.65
N ARG A 243 10.49 -4.99 4.58
CA ARG A 243 9.04 -5.15 4.33
C ARG A 243 8.34 -3.84 3.97
N MET A 244 9.02 -2.71 4.15
CA MET A 244 8.59 -1.39 3.70
C MET A 244 9.38 -0.90 2.48
N ALA A 245 10.01 -1.82 1.73
CA ALA A 245 10.77 -1.52 0.52
C ALA A 245 12.03 -0.67 0.73
N MET A 246 12.63 -0.69 1.93
CA MET A 246 13.88 0.01 2.22
C MET A 246 15.03 -0.99 2.42
N ASN A 247 16.14 -0.79 1.72
CA ASN A 247 17.36 -1.57 1.93
C ASN A 247 18.17 -1.03 3.13
N ASP A 248 19.31 -1.65 3.44
CA ASP A 248 20.14 -1.26 4.59
C ASP A 248 20.64 0.19 4.50
N GLU A 249 21.06 0.67 3.34
CA GLU A 249 21.54 2.06 3.17
C GLU A 249 20.39 3.06 3.31
N GLU A 250 19.24 2.80 2.69
CA GLU A 250 18.04 3.64 2.83
C GLU A 250 17.54 3.68 4.28
N THR A 251 17.58 2.53 4.96
CA THR A 251 17.16 2.39 6.37
C THR A 251 17.99 3.26 7.29
N VAL A 252 19.32 3.12 7.22
CA VAL A 252 20.23 3.90 8.06
C VAL A 252 20.12 5.38 7.72
N ALA A 253 20.01 5.75 6.43
CA ALA A 253 19.86 7.13 6.01
C ALA A 253 18.61 7.77 6.62
N LEU A 254 17.47 7.07 6.58
CA LEU A 254 16.20 7.55 7.12
C LEU A 254 16.24 7.73 8.64
N ILE A 255 16.83 6.79 9.38
CA ILE A 255 16.90 6.88 10.85
C ILE A 255 17.87 8.00 11.26
N VAL A 256 19.08 8.03 10.68
CA VAL A 256 20.06 9.09 10.97
C VAL A 256 19.49 10.46 10.62
N GLY A 257 18.98 10.64 9.39
CA GLY A 257 18.43 11.93 8.96
C GLY A 257 17.15 12.34 9.69
N GLY A 258 16.34 11.37 10.12
CA GLY A 258 15.19 11.60 11.00
C GLY A 258 15.60 12.15 12.36
N HIS A 259 16.57 11.50 13.00
CA HIS A 259 17.01 11.79 14.37
C HIS A 259 18.09 12.88 14.47
N THR A 260 18.57 13.44 13.35
CA THR A 260 19.38 14.67 13.34
C THR A 260 18.66 15.87 13.97
N VAL A 261 17.33 15.88 13.93
CA VAL A 261 16.49 17.01 14.38
C VAL A 261 15.44 16.58 15.40
N GLY A 262 15.02 17.53 16.23
CA GLY A 262 13.97 17.34 17.22
C GLY A 262 14.40 16.61 18.49
N LYS A 263 13.40 16.07 19.18
CA LYS A 263 13.52 15.37 20.46
C LYS A 263 12.38 14.37 20.64
N THR A 264 12.52 13.51 21.63
CA THR A 264 11.43 12.68 22.18
C THR A 264 10.76 13.36 23.38
N HIS A 265 9.56 12.90 23.77
CA HIS A 265 8.77 13.46 24.89
C HIS A 265 8.30 12.37 25.86
N GLY A 266 8.70 12.51 27.12
CA GLY A 266 8.54 11.59 28.23
C GLY A 266 8.75 12.30 29.57
N ALA A 267 8.31 13.55 29.68
CA ALA A 267 8.63 14.43 30.81
C ALA A 267 7.92 14.07 32.12
N VAL A 268 6.85 13.28 32.06
CA VAL A 268 5.96 13.03 33.20
C VAL A 268 5.59 11.55 33.32
N ASP A 269 5.00 11.18 34.45
CA ASP A 269 4.44 9.85 34.62
C ASP A 269 3.28 9.63 33.62
N PRO A 270 3.19 8.49 32.94
CA PRO A 270 2.19 8.30 31.92
C PRO A 270 0.76 8.16 32.42
N SER A 271 0.56 7.92 33.72
CA SER A 271 -0.77 7.89 34.34
C SER A 271 -1.50 9.23 34.22
N TYR A 272 -0.80 10.32 33.87
CA TYR A 272 -1.40 11.61 33.58
C TYR A 272 -2.04 11.73 32.19
N ILE A 273 -1.83 10.76 31.31
CA ILE A 273 -2.26 10.81 29.91
C ILE A 273 -3.65 10.19 29.74
N GLY A 274 -4.58 11.00 29.24
CA GLY A 274 -5.94 10.59 28.93
C GLY A 274 -6.06 9.76 27.64
N PRO A 275 -7.29 9.37 27.26
CA PRO A 275 -7.55 8.52 26.10
C PRO A 275 -7.04 9.11 24.79
N GLU A 276 -6.70 8.22 23.86
CA GLU A 276 -6.43 8.47 22.44
C GLU A 276 -7.64 9.10 21.71
N PRO A 277 -7.46 9.72 20.54
CA PRO A 277 -8.51 10.52 19.88
C PRO A 277 -9.88 9.83 19.71
N GLU A 278 -9.92 8.56 19.31
CA GLU A 278 -11.19 7.83 19.11
C GLU A 278 -11.92 7.47 20.41
N ALA A 279 -11.23 7.46 21.55
CA ALA A 279 -11.83 7.26 22.88
C ALA A 279 -11.90 8.55 23.72
N ALA A 280 -11.41 9.67 23.18
CA ALA A 280 -11.39 10.94 23.89
C ALA A 280 -12.81 11.52 24.06
N PRO A 281 -13.07 12.24 25.16
CA PRO A 281 -14.33 12.96 25.33
C PRO A 281 -14.61 13.93 24.17
N ILE A 282 -15.87 14.08 23.77
CA ILE A 282 -16.29 14.87 22.60
C ILE A 282 -15.81 16.33 22.64
N GLU A 283 -15.64 16.90 23.84
CA GLU A 283 -15.12 18.25 24.04
C GLU A 283 -13.63 18.41 23.67
N GLN A 284 -12.89 17.30 23.46
CA GLN A 284 -11.54 17.34 22.88
C GLN A 284 -11.54 17.60 21.37
N GLN A 285 -12.71 17.55 20.71
CA GLN A 285 -12.88 17.93 19.31
C GLN A 285 -11.88 17.21 18.37
N GLY A 286 -11.77 15.88 18.52
CA GLY A 286 -10.89 15.02 17.72
C GLY A 286 -9.41 15.08 18.08
N LEU A 287 -9.05 15.71 19.21
CA LEU A 287 -7.74 15.54 19.85
C LEU A 287 -7.78 14.46 20.92
N GLY A 288 -6.63 13.88 21.26
CA GLY A 288 -6.48 12.86 22.29
C GLY A 288 -5.21 13.04 23.12
N TRP A 289 -4.89 12.03 23.94
CA TRP A 289 -3.72 11.98 24.82
C TRP A 289 -3.57 13.23 25.69
N LYS A 290 -4.71 13.72 26.22
CA LYS A 290 -4.70 14.92 27.05
C LYS A 290 -3.89 14.67 28.31
N ASN A 291 -2.81 15.41 28.49
CA ASN A 291 -1.99 15.37 29.68
C ASN A 291 -2.59 16.27 30.78
N SER A 292 -2.77 15.70 31.97
CA SER A 292 -3.31 16.38 33.15
C SER A 292 -2.25 16.95 34.10
N TYR A 293 -0.97 16.67 33.87
CA TYR A 293 0.14 17.20 34.66
C TYR A 293 0.57 18.59 34.20
N GLY A 294 0.78 19.50 35.15
CA GLY A 294 1.31 20.83 34.87
C GLY A 294 0.48 21.59 33.82
N SER A 295 1.14 22.06 32.78
CA SER A 295 0.51 22.68 31.60
C SER A 295 -0.02 21.65 30.58
N GLY A 296 0.43 20.39 30.68
CA GLY A 296 0.12 19.29 29.78
C GLY A 296 0.82 19.37 28.40
N VAL A 297 1.63 20.40 28.17
CA VAL A 297 2.27 20.71 26.88
C VAL A 297 3.68 21.27 27.11
N GLY A 298 4.45 21.47 26.05
CA GLY A 298 5.80 22.04 26.15
C GLY A 298 6.71 21.21 27.07
N GLN A 299 7.25 21.83 28.13
CA GLN A 299 8.13 21.16 29.10
C GLN A 299 7.49 19.96 29.82
N ASP A 300 6.16 19.89 29.87
CA ASP A 300 5.41 18.81 30.50
C ASP A 300 4.93 17.77 29.47
N ALA A 301 5.29 17.89 28.19
CA ALA A 301 4.78 17.04 27.13
C ALA A 301 5.22 15.57 27.29
N LEU A 302 4.32 14.66 26.90
CA LEU A 302 4.57 13.23 26.82
C LEU A 302 3.98 12.68 25.53
N THR A 303 4.78 11.91 24.81
CA THR A 303 4.40 11.26 23.56
C THR A 303 4.79 9.78 23.59
N SER A 304 6.09 9.47 23.56
CA SER A 304 6.58 8.08 23.56
C SER A 304 6.92 7.56 24.96
N GLY A 305 7.18 8.47 25.91
CA GLY A 305 7.76 8.15 27.20
C GLY A 305 9.29 8.23 27.21
N LEU A 306 9.95 8.28 26.06
CA LEU A 306 11.39 8.58 25.95
C LEU A 306 11.58 10.10 26.03
N GLU A 307 12.68 10.58 26.63
CA GLU A 307 12.88 12.01 26.86
C GLU A 307 14.29 12.48 26.49
N GLY A 308 14.34 13.52 25.64
CA GLY A 308 15.55 14.26 25.32
C GLY A 308 15.81 14.35 23.81
N ALA A 309 16.85 15.10 23.44
CA ALA A 309 17.25 15.32 22.05
C ALA A 309 18.53 14.55 21.71
N TRP A 310 18.70 14.22 20.44
CA TRP A 310 19.89 13.55 19.93
C TRP A 310 21.06 14.51 19.72
N THR A 311 20.78 15.75 19.29
CA THR A 311 21.80 16.68 18.76
C THR A 311 21.87 17.99 19.54
N PRO A 312 23.02 18.70 19.54
CA PRO A 312 23.15 20.04 20.11
C PRO A 312 22.41 21.13 19.31
N THR A 313 21.98 20.80 18.09
CA THR A 313 21.32 21.70 17.13
C THR A 313 19.99 21.11 16.61
N PRO A 314 18.97 20.89 17.47
CA PRO A 314 17.77 20.10 17.11
C PRO A 314 16.88 20.68 16.01
N THR A 315 17.20 21.85 15.47
CA THR A 315 16.44 22.56 14.43
C THR A 315 17.29 22.89 13.21
N ARG A 316 18.41 22.16 13.03
CA ARG A 316 19.33 22.35 11.92
C ARG A 316 19.78 21.01 11.36
N TRP A 317 19.81 20.90 10.05
CA TRP A 317 20.48 19.78 9.38
C TRP A 317 22.00 19.92 9.49
N ASP A 318 22.64 18.91 10.06
CA ASP A 318 24.08 18.72 10.12
C ASP A 318 24.41 17.23 10.44
N ASN A 319 25.69 16.91 10.65
CA ASN A 319 26.12 15.53 10.92
C ASN A 319 26.19 15.19 12.42
N SER A 320 25.65 16.06 13.30
CA SER A 320 25.90 15.97 14.74
C SER A 320 25.27 14.75 15.40
N PHE A 321 24.27 14.11 14.78
CA PHE A 321 23.75 12.82 15.24
C PHE A 321 24.85 11.75 15.25
N LEU A 322 25.58 11.58 14.14
CA LEU A 322 26.65 10.60 14.02
C LEU A 322 27.85 10.99 14.89
N GLU A 323 28.19 12.28 14.96
CA GLU A 323 29.23 12.78 15.85
C GLU A 323 28.92 12.46 17.32
N THR A 324 27.66 12.61 17.73
CA THR A 324 27.19 12.27 19.08
C THR A 324 27.22 10.76 19.31
N LEU A 325 26.66 9.97 18.38
CA LEU A 325 26.57 8.50 18.47
C LEU A 325 27.95 7.84 18.65
N TYR A 326 28.97 8.32 17.92
CA TYR A 326 30.33 7.79 17.97
C TYR A 326 31.26 8.52 18.95
N GLY A 327 30.94 9.75 19.33
CA GLY A 327 31.76 10.57 20.23
C GLY A 327 31.65 10.21 21.72
N HIS A 328 30.69 9.36 22.07
CA HIS A 328 30.42 8.98 23.45
C HIS A 328 30.35 7.47 23.63
N GLU A 329 30.68 7.01 24.83
CA GLU A 329 30.24 5.69 25.31
C GLU A 329 28.90 5.85 26.01
N TRP A 330 28.05 4.84 25.90
CA TRP A 330 26.63 4.93 26.27
C TRP A 330 26.32 4.01 27.45
N GLU A 331 25.56 4.52 28.42
CA GLU A 331 25.03 3.75 29.53
C GLU A 331 23.50 3.78 29.55
N LEU A 332 22.91 2.62 29.87
CA LEU A 332 21.46 2.47 29.98
C LEU A 332 20.94 3.27 31.17
N THR A 333 19.86 4.02 30.95
CA THR A 333 19.17 4.83 31.94
C THR A 333 17.66 4.77 31.72
N GLU A 334 16.91 5.39 32.61
CA GLU A 334 15.45 5.53 32.52
C GLU A 334 15.07 7.00 32.33
N SER A 335 14.10 7.24 31.44
CA SER A 335 13.48 8.55 31.28
C SER A 335 12.67 8.95 32.53
N PRO A 336 12.23 10.22 32.65
CA PRO A 336 11.29 10.61 33.71
C PRO A 336 9.96 9.83 33.69
N ALA A 337 9.58 9.26 32.55
CA ALA A 337 8.41 8.40 32.40
C ALA A 337 8.71 6.89 32.59
N GLY A 338 9.96 6.52 32.91
CA GLY A 338 10.39 5.14 33.15
C GLY A 338 10.74 4.33 31.89
N ALA A 339 10.86 4.97 30.72
CA ALA A 339 11.26 4.28 29.49
C ALA A 339 12.78 4.08 29.43
N LYS A 340 13.22 2.94 28.87
CA LYS A 340 14.63 2.58 28.73
C LYS A 340 15.28 3.35 27.58
N GLN A 341 16.30 4.15 27.89
CA GLN A 341 17.06 4.93 26.93
C GLN A 341 18.54 4.98 27.30
N TRP A 342 19.35 5.60 26.46
CA TRP A 342 20.79 5.65 26.65
C TRP A 342 21.27 7.10 26.81
N MET A 343 22.17 7.32 27.76
CA MET A 343 22.83 8.60 27.98
C MET A 343 24.36 8.43 27.88
N PRO A 344 25.12 9.50 27.58
CA PRO A 344 26.57 9.46 27.64
C PRO A 344 27.04 9.04 29.04
N GLN A 345 28.07 8.21 29.10
CA GLN A 345 28.59 7.69 30.36
C GLN A 345 29.14 8.81 31.27
N GLY A 346 28.67 8.86 32.51
CA GLY A 346 29.08 9.86 33.50
C GLY A 346 28.59 11.27 33.16
N ASP A 347 29.43 12.30 33.37
CA ASP A 347 29.07 13.70 33.09
C ASP A 347 29.44 14.14 31.64
N ALA A 348 29.68 13.19 30.74
CA ALA A 348 30.04 13.51 29.36
C ALA A 348 28.90 14.27 28.66
N ALA A 349 29.24 15.41 28.04
CA ALA A 349 28.29 16.24 27.29
C ALA A 349 27.04 16.72 28.07
N ALA A 350 27.10 16.80 29.41
CA ALA A 350 25.96 17.14 30.28
C ALA A 350 25.26 18.49 29.96
N ASP A 351 25.97 19.42 29.32
CA ASP A 351 25.46 20.74 28.91
C ASP A 351 25.41 20.93 27.38
N ALA A 352 25.50 19.86 26.58
CA ALA A 352 25.63 19.98 25.13
C ALA A 352 24.33 20.47 24.46
N VAL A 353 23.19 19.91 24.88
CA VAL A 353 21.89 20.16 24.25
C VAL A 353 21.16 21.30 24.96
N PRO A 354 20.65 22.33 24.25
CA PRO A 354 19.79 23.34 24.88
C PRO A 354 18.45 22.74 25.30
N ASP A 355 17.83 23.25 26.36
CA ASP A 355 16.44 22.91 26.67
C ASP A 355 15.48 23.48 25.61
N ALA A 356 14.37 22.78 25.35
CA ALA A 356 13.42 23.13 24.31
C ALA A 356 12.60 24.40 24.61
N HIS A 357 12.45 24.77 25.89
CA HIS A 357 11.60 25.88 26.33
C HIS A 357 12.25 26.83 27.34
N ASP A 358 13.31 26.40 28.04
CA ASP A 358 14.05 27.21 29.01
C ASP A 358 15.48 27.51 28.54
N PRO A 359 15.75 28.74 28.04
CA PRO A 359 17.09 29.09 27.53
C PRO A 359 18.19 29.10 28.60
N SER A 360 17.85 29.01 29.89
CA SER A 360 18.81 28.91 30.99
C SER A 360 19.23 27.48 31.32
N ARG A 361 18.59 26.47 30.73
CA ARG A 361 18.82 25.05 30.99
C ARG A 361 19.45 24.36 29.79
N ARG A 362 20.28 23.36 30.09
CA ARG A 362 20.93 22.47 29.13
C ARG A 362 20.92 21.04 29.66
N HIS A 363 21.09 20.09 28.75
CA HIS A 363 20.97 18.66 29.01
C HIS A 363 22.07 17.89 28.27
N ALA A 364 22.29 16.65 28.73
CA ALA A 364 23.02 15.66 27.95
C ALA A 364 22.20 15.25 26.70
N PRO A 365 22.84 14.87 25.59
CA PRO A 365 22.15 14.19 24.51
C PRO A 365 21.69 12.80 24.96
N MET A 366 20.81 12.20 24.20
CA MET A 366 20.29 10.85 24.46
C MET A 366 20.29 10.01 23.17
N MET A 367 20.35 8.68 23.30
CA MET A 367 20.14 7.73 22.20
C MET A 367 19.08 6.67 22.56
N LEU A 368 18.28 6.25 21.58
CA LEU A 368 17.37 5.12 21.70
C LEU A 368 18.17 3.81 21.57
N THR A 369 17.60 2.68 22.02
CA THR A 369 18.21 1.36 21.74
C THR A 369 18.35 1.14 20.23
N THR A 370 17.39 1.61 19.45
CA THR A 370 17.39 1.54 17.98
C THR A 370 18.43 2.45 17.33
N ASP A 371 18.88 3.51 17.99
CA ASP A 371 19.97 4.37 17.48
C ASP A 371 21.33 3.68 17.66
N LEU A 372 21.54 3.08 18.84
CA LEU A 372 22.76 2.31 19.11
C LEU A 372 22.91 1.12 18.16
N ALA A 373 21.80 0.56 17.68
CA ALA A 373 21.79 -0.51 16.68
C ALA A 373 22.56 -0.11 15.41
N LEU A 374 22.48 1.17 15.01
CA LEU A 374 23.17 1.71 13.84
C LEU A 374 24.69 1.81 14.01
N ARG A 375 25.17 1.77 15.26
CA ARG A 375 26.60 1.76 15.59
C ARG A 375 27.16 0.36 15.74
N VAL A 376 26.40 -0.55 16.38
CA VAL A 376 26.92 -1.86 16.79
C VAL A 376 26.64 -3.00 15.81
N ASP A 377 25.60 -2.89 14.97
CA ASP A 377 25.37 -3.86 13.89
C ASP A 377 26.52 -3.78 12.87
N PRO A 378 27.13 -4.90 12.45
CA PRO A 378 28.30 -4.86 11.58
C PRO A 378 28.08 -4.18 10.22
N VAL A 379 26.86 -4.26 9.67
CA VAL A 379 26.53 -3.65 8.37
C VAL A 379 26.15 -2.20 8.55
N TYR A 380 25.22 -1.90 9.47
CA TYR A 380 24.82 -0.51 9.74
C TYR A 380 25.99 0.33 10.25
N GLY A 381 26.80 -0.24 11.14
CA GLY A 381 27.99 0.41 11.69
C GLY A 381 29.08 0.68 10.66
N GLU A 382 29.15 -0.07 9.54
CA GLU A 382 30.03 0.26 8.42
C GLU A 382 29.52 1.48 7.64
N ILE A 383 28.21 1.50 7.34
CA ILE A 383 27.56 2.60 6.62
C ILE A 383 27.66 3.91 7.40
N THR A 384 27.30 3.90 8.69
CA THR A 384 27.30 5.09 9.53
C THR A 384 28.71 5.63 9.81
N ARG A 385 29.72 4.76 10.00
CA ARG A 385 31.12 5.21 10.11
C ARG A 385 31.60 5.91 8.84
N ARG A 386 31.25 5.37 7.68
CA ARG A 386 31.57 6.01 6.40
C ARG A 386 30.95 7.40 6.30
N TRP A 387 29.68 7.57 6.71
CA TRP A 387 29.00 8.87 6.70
C TRP A 387 29.46 9.84 7.79
N LEU A 388 29.99 9.34 8.90
CA LEU A 388 30.68 10.19 9.88
C LEU A 388 31.89 10.90 9.24
N GLU A 389 32.63 10.19 8.40
CA GLU A 389 33.78 10.72 7.65
C GLU A 389 33.38 11.47 6.36
N HIS A 390 32.23 11.11 5.78
CA HIS A 390 31.71 11.59 4.50
C HIS A 390 30.23 12.00 4.58
N PRO A 391 29.91 13.12 5.27
CA PRO A 391 28.52 13.56 5.48
C PRO A 391 27.76 13.81 4.17
N GLU A 392 28.44 14.19 3.09
CA GLU A 392 27.83 14.41 1.78
C GLU A 392 27.16 13.15 1.21
N GLN A 393 27.63 11.96 1.59
CA GLN A 393 27.03 10.70 1.17
C GLN A 393 25.74 10.41 1.96
N LEU A 394 25.67 10.82 3.23
CA LEU A 394 24.43 10.78 4.00
C LEU A 394 23.41 11.75 3.39
N ASP A 395 23.82 12.96 3.02
CA ASP A 395 22.93 13.95 2.41
C ASP A 395 22.24 13.37 1.15
N GLU A 396 23.03 12.76 0.26
CA GLU A 396 22.49 12.15 -0.97
C GLU A 396 21.58 10.95 -0.67
N ALA A 397 22.02 10.03 0.19
CA ALA A 397 21.27 8.84 0.54
C ALA A 397 19.95 9.20 1.23
N PHE A 398 19.98 10.14 2.17
CA PHE A 398 18.80 10.61 2.88
C PHE A 398 17.82 11.34 1.94
N ALA A 399 18.31 12.21 1.05
CA ALA A 399 17.45 12.93 0.10
C ALA A 399 16.63 11.94 -0.77
N LYS A 400 17.29 10.90 -1.29
CA LYS A 400 16.65 9.88 -2.13
C LYS A 400 15.72 8.97 -1.33
N ALA A 401 16.16 8.50 -0.15
CA ALA A 401 15.35 7.62 0.69
C ALA A 401 14.11 8.34 1.25
N TRP A 402 14.23 9.62 1.63
CA TRP A 402 13.10 10.46 2.04
C TRP A 402 12.11 10.65 0.90
N PHE A 403 12.58 10.95 -0.32
CA PHE A 403 11.70 11.06 -1.48
C PHE A 403 10.98 9.73 -1.76
N LYS A 404 11.70 8.60 -1.77
CA LYS A 404 11.12 7.26 -1.93
C LYS A 404 10.05 6.97 -0.87
N LEU A 405 10.35 7.20 0.41
CA LEU A 405 9.42 7.02 1.52
C LEU A 405 8.10 7.76 1.24
N LEU A 406 8.19 9.05 0.92
CA LEU A 406 7.02 9.90 0.78
C LEU A 406 6.17 9.56 -0.46
N HIS A 407 6.72 8.88 -1.46
CA HIS A 407 6.10 8.73 -2.79
C HIS A 407 5.94 7.26 -3.26
N ARG A 408 6.42 6.26 -2.51
CA ARG A 408 6.40 4.83 -2.87
C ARG A 408 5.02 4.25 -3.18
N ASP A 409 3.94 4.88 -2.71
CA ASP A 409 2.54 4.47 -2.91
C ASP A 409 1.77 5.36 -3.90
N MET A 410 2.47 6.27 -4.59
CA MET A 410 1.88 7.12 -5.61
C MET A 410 1.81 6.46 -6.99
N GLY A 411 2.38 5.28 -7.18
CA GLY A 411 2.43 4.62 -8.48
C GLY A 411 3.29 5.38 -9.50
N PRO A 412 2.92 5.33 -10.80
CA PRO A 412 3.78 5.80 -11.88
C PRO A 412 3.85 7.34 -11.97
N LEU A 413 4.92 7.82 -12.63
CA LEU A 413 5.22 9.25 -12.81
C LEU A 413 4.08 10.07 -13.41
N ALA A 414 3.21 9.47 -14.24
CA ALA A 414 2.04 10.15 -14.82
C ALA A 414 1.10 10.74 -13.74
N ARG A 415 1.13 10.22 -12.51
CA ARG A 415 0.34 10.71 -11.38
C ARG A 415 0.97 11.88 -10.62
N TYR A 416 2.23 12.20 -10.89
CA TYR A 416 3.01 13.15 -10.10
C TYR A 416 2.73 14.57 -10.60
N LEU A 417 2.39 15.47 -9.68
CA LEU A 417 2.05 16.86 -9.96
C LEU A 417 3.03 17.82 -9.30
N GLY A 418 3.16 19.02 -9.87
CA GLY A 418 3.93 20.13 -9.31
C GLY A 418 5.30 20.33 -9.97
N PRO A 419 6.00 21.41 -9.61
CA PRO A 419 7.20 21.87 -10.33
C PRO A 419 8.50 21.20 -9.88
N TRP A 420 8.49 20.40 -8.81
CA TRP A 420 9.69 19.85 -8.18
C TRP A 420 9.80 18.33 -8.30
N VAL A 421 9.13 17.74 -9.29
CA VAL A 421 9.21 16.30 -9.56
C VAL A 421 10.61 15.98 -10.10
N PRO A 422 11.40 15.13 -9.44
CA PRO A 422 12.73 14.75 -9.91
C PRO A 422 12.65 13.73 -11.06
N GLU A 423 13.80 13.44 -11.66
CA GLU A 423 13.92 12.38 -12.67
C GLU A 423 13.45 11.02 -12.12
N PRO A 424 12.79 10.19 -12.95
CA PRO A 424 12.22 8.94 -12.47
C PRO A 424 13.25 7.97 -11.88
N GLN A 425 12.88 7.35 -10.78
CA GLN A 425 13.66 6.37 -10.02
C GLN A 425 13.14 4.95 -10.32
N LEU A 426 14.00 3.94 -10.17
CA LEU A 426 13.65 2.56 -10.52
C LEU A 426 12.41 2.02 -9.77
N TRP A 427 12.26 2.37 -8.49
CA TRP A 427 11.13 1.94 -7.66
C TRP A 427 9.77 2.54 -8.09
N GLN A 428 9.77 3.53 -9.00
CA GLN A 428 8.55 4.09 -9.61
C GLN A 428 8.06 3.26 -10.81
N ASP A 429 8.71 2.12 -11.07
CA ASP A 429 8.41 1.21 -12.17
C ASP A 429 8.28 1.94 -13.54
N PRO A 430 9.25 2.79 -13.92
CA PRO A 430 9.11 3.69 -15.07
C PRO A 430 8.87 2.93 -16.38
N VAL A 431 8.07 3.51 -17.26
CA VAL A 431 7.89 3.06 -18.65
C VAL A 431 8.43 4.14 -19.59
N PRO A 432 8.96 3.79 -20.77
CA PRO A 432 9.44 4.81 -21.71
C PRO A 432 8.28 5.68 -22.20
N PRO A 433 8.52 6.96 -22.53
CA PRO A 433 7.48 7.82 -23.10
C PRO A 433 7.11 7.35 -24.51
N VAL A 434 5.90 7.69 -24.96
CA VAL A 434 5.48 7.48 -26.35
C VAL A 434 6.27 8.45 -27.26
N ASP A 435 7.01 7.91 -28.22
CA ASP A 435 7.86 8.68 -29.16
C ASP A 435 7.40 8.56 -30.63
N HIS A 436 6.20 8.03 -30.85
CA HIS A 436 5.64 7.71 -32.16
C HIS A 436 4.15 8.06 -32.26
N ASP A 437 3.59 8.07 -33.47
CA ASP A 437 2.14 8.30 -33.64
C ASP A 437 1.37 7.05 -33.18
N LEU A 438 0.22 7.24 -32.54
CA LEU A 438 -0.64 6.14 -32.07
C LEU A 438 -1.46 5.55 -33.23
N ILE A 439 -1.82 4.27 -33.09
CA ILE A 439 -2.73 3.58 -34.01
C ILE A 439 -4.15 4.19 -33.96
N GLY A 440 -4.81 4.27 -35.11
CA GLY A 440 -6.21 4.71 -35.23
C GLY A 440 -7.21 3.56 -35.27
N ASP A 441 -8.50 3.87 -35.40
CA ASP A 441 -9.59 2.87 -35.38
C ASP A 441 -9.45 1.80 -36.47
N ASP A 442 -9.04 2.18 -37.68
CA ASP A 442 -8.83 1.24 -38.80
C ASP A 442 -7.65 0.27 -38.53
N ASP A 443 -6.60 0.77 -37.89
CA ASP A 443 -5.45 -0.02 -37.48
C ASP A 443 -5.86 -1.00 -36.37
N VAL A 444 -6.59 -0.52 -35.37
CA VAL A 444 -7.16 -1.32 -34.28
C VAL A 444 -8.02 -2.45 -34.84
N ALA A 445 -8.94 -2.16 -35.76
CA ALA A 445 -9.78 -3.19 -36.40
C ALA A 445 -8.94 -4.22 -37.18
N THR A 446 -7.91 -3.77 -37.90
CA THR A 446 -7.00 -4.64 -38.65
C THR A 446 -6.17 -5.54 -37.73
N LEU A 447 -5.63 -4.99 -36.64
CA LEU A 447 -4.85 -5.71 -35.67
C LEU A 447 -5.70 -6.74 -34.90
N LYS A 448 -6.94 -6.41 -34.51
CA LYS A 448 -7.87 -7.38 -33.89
C LYS A 448 -8.07 -8.61 -34.78
N ARG A 449 -8.37 -8.39 -36.08
CA ARG A 449 -8.51 -9.50 -37.04
C ARG A 449 -7.21 -10.29 -37.18
N THR A 450 -6.07 -9.61 -37.28
CA THR A 450 -4.76 -10.27 -37.41
C THR A 450 -4.44 -11.14 -36.21
N LEU A 451 -4.79 -10.70 -34.99
CA LEU A 451 -4.59 -11.47 -33.76
C LEU A 451 -5.52 -12.70 -33.69
N LEU A 452 -6.79 -12.57 -34.11
CA LEU A 452 -7.72 -13.69 -34.20
C LEU A 452 -7.28 -14.72 -35.25
N ASP A 453 -6.68 -14.27 -36.36
CA ASP A 453 -6.19 -15.13 -37.45
C ASP A 453 -4.76 -15.67 -37.20
N SER A 454 -4.13 -15.32 -36.07
CA SER A 454 -2.73 -15.65 -35.77
C SER A 454 -2.47 -17.12 -35.43
N GLY A 455 -3.54 -17.91 -35.22
CA GLY A 455 -3.47 -19.28 -34.73
C GLY A 455 -3.46 -19.41 -33.20
N LEU A 456 -3.46 -18.28 -32.48
CA LEU A 456 -3.75 -18.27 -31.05
C LEU A 456 -5.22 -18.54 -30.79
N SER A 457 -5.50 -19.36 -29.79
CA SER A 457 -6.87 -19.57 -29.29
C SER A 457 -7.37 -18.33 -28.53
N ARG A 458 -8.69 -18.17 -28.47
CA ARG A 458 -9.32 -17.10 -27.66
C ARG A 458 -8.91 -17.17 -26.19
N SER A 459 -8.83 -18.38 -25.63
CA SER A 459 -8.41 -18.59 -24.26
C SER A 459 -6.98 -18.11 -24.01
N GLN A 460 -6.05 -18.34 -24.95
CA GLN A 460 -4.69 -17.79 -24.86
C GLN A 460 -4.69 -16.26 -24.90
N LEU A 461 -5.45 -15.65 -25.82
CA LEU A 461 -5.54 -14.19 -25.93
C LEU A 461 -6.09 -13.56 -24.64
N VAL A 462 -7.17 -14.12 -24.09
CA VAL A 462 -7.79 -13.68 -22.82
C VAL A 462 -6.85 -13.90 -21.64
N ALA A 463 -6.26 -15.09 -21.51
CA ALA A 463 -5.39 -15.42 -20.39
C ALA A 463 -4.12 -14.57 -20.37
N THR A 464 -3.49 -14.30 -21.53
CA THR A 464 -2.31 -13.42 -21.61
C THR A 464 -2.65 -11.96 -21.30
N ALA A 465 -3.78 -11.45 -21.79
CA ALA A 465 -4.23 -10.09 -21.45
C ALA A 465 -4.52 -9.96 -19.94
N TRP A 466 -5.21 -10.95 -19.36
CA TRP A 466 -5.48 -11.00 -17.94
C TRP A 466 -4.18 -11.11 -17.12
N ALA A 467 -3.26 -12.01 -17.46
CA ALA A 467 -1.97 -12.16 -16.78
C ALA A 467 -1.17 -10.85 -16.73
N SER A 468 -1.24 -10.05 -17.80
CA SER A 468 -0.60 -8.73 -17.87
C SER A 468 -1.28 -7.72 -16.92
N ALA A 469 -2.60 -7.54 -17.07
CA ALA A 469 -3.35 -6.53 -16.30
C ALA A 469 -3.51 -6.90 -14.81
N ALA A 470 -3.63 -8.18 -14.51
CA ALA A 470 -3.90 -8.70 -13.17
C ALA A 470 -2.69 -8.68 -12.24
N SER A 471 -1.58 -8.04 -12.62
CA SER A 471 -0.53 -7.66 -11.67
C SER A 471 -0.85 -6.34 -10.95
N PHE A 472 -1.82 -5.56 -11.45
CA PHE A 472 -2.17 -4.26 -10.87
C PHE A 472 -2.68 -4.40 -9.42
N ARG A 473 -2.34 -3.46 -8.56
CA ARG A 473 -3.01 -3.25 -7.28
C ARG A 473 -3.24 -1.76 -7.01
N GLY A 474 -4.46 -1.38 -6.68
CA GLY A 474 -4.87 0.01 -6.44
C GLY A 474 -4.31 0.62 -5.16
N THR A 475 -3.85 -0.24 -4.24
CA THR A 475 -3.29 0.11 -2.93
C THR A 475 -2.06 1.02 -3.06
N ASP A 476 -1.11 0.65 -3.93
CA ASP A 476 0.07 1.47 -4.26
C ASP A 476 0.21 1.78 -5.77
N LYS A 477 -0.77 1.38 -6.58
CA LYS A 477 -0.89 1.67 -8.01
C LYS A 477 0.27 1.10 -8.83
N ARG A 478 0.88 0.01 -8.34
CA ARG A 478 1.89 -0.78 -9.06
C ARG A 478 1.25 -1.87 -9.91
N GLY A 479 2.02 -2.40 -10.86
CA GLY A 479 1.58 -3.44 -11.80
C GLY A 479 0.66 -2.89 -12.90
N GLY A 480 0.03 -3.81 -13.63
CA GLY A 480 -0.80 -3.49 -14.80
C GLY A 480 -0.17 -3.90 -16.12
N ALA A 481 -0.88 -3.63 -17.21
CA ALA A 481 -0.51 -4.07 -18.56
C ALA A 481 0.49 -3.13 -19.26
N ASN A 482 0.57 -1.87 -18.85
CA ASN A 482 1.52 -0.90 -19.37
C ASN A 482 2.95 -1.31 -19.00
N GLY A 483 3.88 -1.15 -19.95
CA GLY A 483 5.23 -1.70 -19.86
C GLY A 483 5.36 -3.12 -20.42
N ALA A 484 4.27 -3.85 -20.67
CA ALA A 484 4.28 -5.26 -21.08
C ALA A 484 5.21 -6.13 -20.23
N ARG A 485 5.24 -5.88 -18.90
CA ARG A 485 6.18 -6.53 -17.98
C ARG A 485 5.95 -8.03 -17.84
N VAL A 486 4.79 -8.54 -18.26
CA VAL A 486 4.51 -9.99 -18.37
C VAL A 486 5.53 -10.74 -19.25
N ARG A 487 6.26 -10.05 -20.14
CA ARG A 487 7.34 -10.66 -20.96
C ARG A 487 8.73 -10.62 -20.31
N LEU A 488 8.87 -9.93 -19.18
CA LEU A 488 10.13 -9.67 -18.47
C LEU A 488 10.21 -10.51 -17.19
N GLU A 489 11.41 -10.59 -16.63
CA GLU A 489 11.56 -11.12 -15.27
C GLU A 489 11.01 -10.13 -14.23
N PRO A 490 10.31 -10.61 -13.20
CA PRO A 490 10.06 -12.02 -12.88
C PRO A 490 8.74 -12.57 -13.46
N GLN A 491 7.89 -11.71 -14.06
CA GLN A 491 6.51 -12.06 -14.39
C GLN A 491 6.36 -13.19 -15.41
N ARG A 492 7.30 -13.29 -16.36
CA ARG A 492 7.27 -14.34 -17.38
C ARG A 492 7.50 -15.74 -16.81
N ASP A 493 8.12 -15.82 -15.64
CA ASP A 493 8.50 -17.06 -14.94
C ASP A 493 7.56 -17.40 -13.78
N TRP A 494 6.57 -16.55 -13.48
CA TRP A 494 5.57 -16.83 -12.45
C TRP A 494 4.71 -18.03 -12.81
N ASP A 495 4.53 -18.93 -11.84
CA ASP A 495 3.75 -20.16 -12.01
C ASP A 495 2.31 -19.86 -12.47
N VAL A 496 1.65 -18.90 -11.80
CA VAL A 496 0.28 -18.44 -12.13
C VAL A 496 0.11 -17.97 -13.59
N ASN A 497 1.20 -17.60 -14.25
CA ASN A 497 1.19 -17.11 -15.62
C ASN A 497 1.42 -18.19 -16.67
N ASP A 498 1.49 -19.47 -16.29
CA ASP A 498 1.77 -20.59 -17.20
C ASP A 498 3.00 -20.32 -18.10
N PRO A 499 4.24 -20.26 -17.56
CA PRO A 499 5.43 -19.79 -18.30
C PRO A 499 5.66 -20.51 -19.63
N ALA A 500 5.38 -21.81 -19.70
CA ALA A 500 5.48 -22.60 -20.91
C ALA A 500 4.47 -22.17 -22.00
N GLU A 501 3.28 -21.72 -21.61
CA GLU A 501 2.28 -21.20 -22.52
C GLU A 501 2.62 -19.77 -22.95
N LEU A 502 3.02 -18.89 -22.02
CA LEU A 502 3.48 -17.54 -22.36
C LEU A 502 4.66 -17.54 -23.33
N ALA A 503 5.64 -18.44 -23.14
CA ALA A 503 6.77 -18.60 -24.04
C ALA A 503 6.36 -18.98 -25.48
N ARG A 504 5.15 -19.51 -25.68
CA ARG A 504 4.59 -19.79 -27.01
C ARG A 504 3.76 -18.63 -27.55
N VAL A 505 3.03 -17.94 -26.68
CA VAL A 505 2.10 -16.86 -27.07
C VAL A 505 2.83 -15.55 -27.39
N LEU A 506 3.80 -15.15 -26.56
CA LEU A 506 4.50 -13.86 -26.70
C LEU A 506 5.23 -13.71 -28.06
N PRO A 507 5.95 -14.72 -28.59
CA PRO A 507 6.58 -14.61 -29.91
C PRO A 507 5.59 -14.33 -31.05
N VAL A 508 4.34 -14.79 -30.93
CA VAL A 508 3.29 -14.52 -31.94
C VAL A 508 2.88 -13.05 -31.87
N TYR A 509 2.67 -12.50 -30.68
CA TYR A 509 2.43 -11.07 -30.51
C TYR A 509 3.59 -10.22 -31.04
N GLU A 510 4.84 -10.60 -30.76
CA GLU A 510 6.03 -9.92 -31.30
C GLU A 510 6.12 -10.00 -32.84
N GLN A 511 5.66 -11.10 -33.43
CA GLN A 511 5.58 -11.23 -34.88
C GLN A 511 4.52 -10.31 -35.47
N VAL A 512 3.34 -10.21 -34.85
CA VAL A 512 2.28 -9.27 -35.25
C VAL A 512 2.77 -7.83 -35.12
N GLN A 513 3.44 -7.49 -34.01
CA GLN A 513 4.03 -6.17 -33.78
C GLN A 513 5.02 -5.80 -34.88
N ARG A 514 6.01 -6.66 -35.14
CA ARG A 514 7.02 -6.43 -36.18
C ARG A 514 6.40 -6.35 -37.57
N GLY A 515 5.40 -7.19 -37.85
CA GLY A 515 4.67 -7.20 -39.11
C GLY A 515 3.91 -5.90 -39.36
N PHE A 516 3.17 -5.41 -38.36
CA PHE A 516 2.48 -4.12 -38.46
C PHE A 516 3.47 -2.96 -38.55
N ASN A 517 4.40 -2.85 -37.59
CA ASN A 517 5.35 -1.73 -37.55
C ASN A 517 6.25 -1.65 -38.79
N GLY A 518 6.57 -2.79 -39.41
CA GLY A 518 7.38 -2.86 -40.62
C GLY A 518 6.66 -2.47 -41.92
N THR A 519 5.32 -2.48 -41.93
CA THR A 519 4.52 -2.05 -43.10
C THR A 519 4.14 -0.57 -43.05
N GLN A 520 4.30 0.08 -41.90
CA GLN A 520 4.01 1.51 -41.74
C GLN A 520 5.06 2.37 -42.43
N SER A 521 4.63 3.21 -43.38
CA SER A 521 5.47 4.21 -44.03
C SER A 521 5.63 5.50 -43.21
N GLY A 522 4.70 5.77 -42.30
CA GLY A 522 4.72 6.89 -41.35
C GLY A 522 5.37 6.56 -40.02
N ARG A 523 5.12 7.40 -39.00
CA ARG A 523 5.58 7.19 -37.63
C ARG A 523 4.60 6.37 -36.77
N THR A 524 3.46 5.94 -37.30
CA THR A 524 2.52 5.08 -36.57
C THR A 524 3.18 3.78 -36.15
N ARG A 525 3.13 3.45 -34.87
CA ARG A 525 3.64 2.18 -34.33
C ARG A 525 2.68 1.67 -33.26
N VAL A 526 2.76 0.36 -33.00
CA VAL A 526 2.05 -0.29 -31.89
C VAL A 526 3.06 -0.95 -30.95
N SER A 527 2.83 -0.81 -29.64
CA SER A 527 3.60 -1.49 -28.59
C SER A 527 3.11 -2.92 -28.38
N LEU A 528 3.95 -3.75 -27.77
CA LEU A 528 3.57 -5.09 -27.38
C LEU A 528 2.53 -5.05 -26.24
N ALA A 529 2.65 -4.08 -25.33
CA ALA A 529 1.68 -3.81 -24.28
C ALA A 529 0.27 -3.57 -24.83
N ASP A 530 0.14 -2.73 -25.85
CA ASP A 530 -1.15 -2.50 -26.52
C ASP A 530 -1.66 -3.74 -27.24
N LEU A 531 -0.79 -4.49 -27.93
CA LEU A 531 -1.21 -5.70 -28.63
C LEU A 531 -1.72 -6.79 -27.68
N ILE A 532 -1.09 -6.98 -26.52
CA ILE A 532 -1.54 -7.95 -25.51
C ILE A 532 -2.96 -7.63 -25.05
N VAL A 533 -3.22 -6.38 -24.69
CA VAL A 533 -4.57 -5.93 -24.28
C VAL A 533 -5.56 -6.05 -25.45
N LEU A 534 -5.15 -5.61 -26.64
CA LEU A 534 -5.98 -5.64 -27.84
C LEU A 534 -6.37 -7.07 -28.24
N GLY A 535 -5.47 -8.04 -28.06
CA GLY A 535 -5.75 -9.45 -28.30
C GLY A 535 -6.84 -9.99 -27.38
N GLY A 536 -6.78 -9.64 -26.09
CA GLY A 536 -7.84 -9.92 -25.13
C GLY A 536 -9.18 -9.29 -25.55
N CYS A 537 -9.19 -8.01 -25.91
CA CYS A 537 -10.39 -7.33 -26.42
C CYS A 537 -10.99 -8.04 -27.64
N ALA A 538 -10.16 -8.40 -28.62
CA ALA A 538 -10.60 -9.12 -29.83
C ALA A 538 -11.24 -10.48 -29.49
N ALA A 539 -10.64 -11.22 -28.57
CA ALA A 539 -11.12 -12.52 -28.15
C ALA A 539 -12.47 -12.43 -27.40
N VAL A 540 -12.64 -11.43 -26.53
CA VAL A 540 -13.90 -11.16 -25.83
C VAL A 540 -15.01 -10.75 -26.82
N GLU A 541 -14.73 -9.85 -27.75
CA GLU A 541 -15.69 -9.47 -28.80
C GLU A 541 -16.14 -10.67 -29.63
N GLN A 542 -15.19 -11.50 -30.07
CA GLN A 542 -15.54 -12.69 -30.85
C GLN A 542 -16.33 -13.70 -30.03
N ALA A 543 -15.98 -13.91 -28.76
CA ALA A 543 -16.72 -14.80 -27.85
C ALA A 543 -18.15 -14.32 -27.59
N ALA A 544 -18.37 -13.01 -27.51
CA ALA A 544 -19.71 -12.43 -27.38
C ALA A 544 -20.52 -12.57 -28.68
N ARG A 545 -19.92 -12.35 -29.85
CA ARG A 545 -20.59 -12.55 -31.15
C ARG A 545 -21.05 -13.99 -31.34
N ASP A 546 -20.21 -14.96 -30.94
CA ASP A 546 -20.57 -16.39 -30.98
C ASP A 546 -21.72 -16.73 -30.02
N ALA A 547 -21.90 -15.95 -28.95
CA ALA A 547 -23.05 -16.04 -28.06
C ALA A 547 -24.31 -15.35 -28.62
N GLY A 548 -24.21 -14.67 -29.77
CA GLY A 548 -25.30 -13.91 -30.38
C GLY A 548 -25.38 -12.44 -29.95
N HIS A 549 -24.32 -11.89 -29.37
CA HIS A 549 -24.27 -10.51 -28.88
C HIS A 549 -23.21 -9.69 -29.62
N ASP A 550 -23.63 -8.67 -30.36
CA ASP A 550 -22.71 -7.76 -31.02
C ASP A 550 -22.33 -6.62 -30.06
N VAL A 551 -21.19 -6.78 -29.40
CA VAL A 551 -20.62 -5.80 -28.46
C VAL A 551 -19.22 -5.41 -28.91
N THR A 552 -18.84 -4.17 -28.60
CA THR A 552 -17.47 -3.68 -28.80
C THR A 552 -16.82 -3.48 -27.44
N VAL A 553 -15.63 -4.04 -27.28
CA VAL A 553 -14.80 -3.80 -26.10
C VAL A 553 -14.02 -2.51 -26.38
N PRO A 554 -14.18 -1.46 -25.55
CA PRO A 554 -13.38 -0.25 -25.69
C PRO A 554 -11.89 -0.57 -25.64
N PHE A 555 -11.10 0.21 -26.38
CA PHE A 555 -9.66 0.05 -26.41
C PHE A 555 -9.01 1.42 -26.60
N ALA A 556 -8.14 1.79 -25.67
CA ALA A 556 -7.34 3.00 -25.75
C ALA A 556 -5.86 2.60 -26.00
N PRO A 557 -5.25 2.98 -27.14
CA PRO A 557 -3.82 2.79 -27.35
C PRO A 557 -2.98 3.74 -26.49
N GLY A 558 -1.67 3.55 -26.47
CA GLY A 558 -0.70 4.45 -25.83
C GLY A 558 0.14 3.80 -24.74
N ARG A 559 -0.06 2.50 -24.44
CA ARG A 559 0.86 1.77 -23.56
C ARG A 559 2.22 1.65 -24.23
N THR A 560 3.29 1.60 -23.46
CA THR A 560 4.66 1.45 -23.96
C THR A 560 5.32 0.18 -23.41
N ASP A 561 6.48 -0.18 -23.97
CA ASP A 561 7.18 -1.43 -23.65
C ASP A 561 8.39 -1.12 -22.75
N ALA A 562 8.30 -1.46 -21.45
CA ALA A 562 9.39 -1.28 -20.49
C ALA A 562 10.57 -2.21 -20.79
N SER A 563 11.79 -1.84 -20.40
CA SER A 563 12.95 -2.73 -20.48
C SER A 563 13.17 -3.52 -19.18
N GLN A 564 14.06 -4.51 -19.21
CA GLN A 564 14.43 -5.25 -18.00
C GLN A 564 15.18 -4.34 -17.00
N GLU A 565 15.97 -3.40 -17.49
CA GLU A 565 16.70 -2.42 -16.67
C GLU A 565 15.75 -1.43 -15.96
N GLN A 566 14.53 -1.26 -16.49
CA GLN A 566 13.44 -0.49 -15.87
C GLN A 566 12.53 -1.36 -14.98
N THR A 567 12.93 -2.61 -14.70
CA THR A 567 12.13 -3.59 -13.96
C THR A 567 12.99 -4.27 -12.90
N ASP A 568 12.87 -3.81 -11.67
CA ASP A 568 13.54 -4.41 -10.51
C ASP A 568 12.85 -5.72 -10.12
N ALA A 569 13.52 -6.84 -10.37
CA ALA A 569 12.91 -8.16 -10.18
C ALA A 569 12.50 -8.44 -8.73
N ASP A 570 13.28 -7.97 -7.75
CA ASP A 570 13.02 -8.22 -6.34
C ASP A 570 11.77 -7.47 -5.88
N THR A 571 11.61 -6.22 -6.32
CA THR A 571 10.42 -5.43 -5.99
C THR A 571 9.19 -5.84 -6.78
N PHE A 572 9.34 -6.49 -7.94
CA PHE A 572 8.22 -7.06 -8.69
C PHE A 572 7.77 -8.41 -8.14
N ALA A 573 8.64 -9.19 -7.47
CA ALA A 573 8.29 -10.49 -6.92
C ALA A 573 7.08 -10.45 -5.96
N VAL A 574 6.90 -9.34 -5.23
CA VAL A 574 5.75 -9.14 -4.32
C VAL A 574 4.41 -8.96 -5.04
N LEU A 575 4.43 -8.71 -6.35
CA LEU A 575 3.23 -8.59 -7.17
C LEU A 575 2.74 -9.95 -7.71
N GLU A 576 3.52 -11.03 -7.50
CA GLU A 576 3.12 -12.38 -7.91
C GLU A 576 1.90 -12.84 -7.09
N PRO A 577 0.74 -13.06 -7.72
CA PRO A 577 -0.43 -13.57 -7.00
C PRO A 577 -0.17 -14.98 -6.46
N THR A 578 -0.33 -15.19 -5.15
CA THR A 578 -0.35 -16.53 -4.56
C THR A 578 -1.69 -17.24 -4.80
N ALA A 579 -2.74 -16.48 -5.12
CA ALA A 579 -4.02 -16.97 -5.60
C ALA A 579 -4.60 -16.01 -6.64
N ASP A 580 -5.23 -16.57 -7.67
CA ASP A 580 -5.96 -15.81 -8.67
C ASP A 580 -7.26 -16.57 -8.99
N GLY A 581 -8.32 -16.25 -8.26
CA GLY A 581 -9.63 -16.86 -8.45
C GLY A 581 -10.23 -16.60 -9.84
N PHE A 582 -9.80 -15.56 -10.56
CA PHE A 582 -10.25 -15.30 -11.93
C PHE A 582 -9.69 -16.33 -12.92
N ARG A 583 -8.48 -16.85 -12.66
CA ARG A 583 -7.87 -17.97 -13.40
C ARG A 583 -7.98 -19.32 -12.68
N ASN A 584 -8.71 -19.39 -11.56
CA ASN A 584 -8.83 -20.58 -10.72
C ASN A 584 -7.48 -21.15 -10.24
N TYR A 585 -6.55 -20.27 -9.91
CA TYR A 585 -5.21 -20.61 -9.42
C TYR A 585 -5.11 -20.45 -7.90
N LEU A 586 -4.44 -21.42 -7.26
CA LEU A 586 -4.07 -21.37 -5.85
C LEU A 586 -2.69 -22.03 -5.70
N ARG A 587 -1.73 -21.28 -5.16
CA ARG A 587 -0.39 -21.80 -4.86
C ARG A 587 -0.47 -22.90 -3.80
N ALA A 588 0.32 -23.95 -3.99
CA ALA A 588 0.41 -25.04 -3.02
C ALA A 588 0.86 -24.51 -1.64
N GLY A 589 0.20 -24.99 -0.57
CA GLY A 589 0.52 -24.62 0.82
C GLY A 589 -0.13 -23.31 1.31
N GLU A 590 -0.94 -22.65 0.49
CA GLU A 590 -1.73 -21.49 0.90
C GLU A 590 -2.70 -21.86 2.03
N LYS A 591 -2.78 -21.02 3.07
CA LYS A 591 -3.53 -21.32 4.29
C LYS A 591 -4.90 -20.65 4.33
N LEU A 592 -5.02 -19.49 3.68
CA LEU A 592 -6.29 -18.77 3.59
C LEU A 592 -7.22 -19.44 2.59
N SER A 593 -8.53 -19.32 2.83
CA SER A 593 -9.52 -19.91 1.93
C SER A 593 -9.52 -19.19 0.56
N PRO A 594 -9.71 -19.92 -0.56
CA PRO A 594 -9.68 -19.32 -1.89
C PRO A 594 -10.67 -18.17 -2.09
N GLU A 595 -11.83 -18.23 -1.45
CA GLU A 595 -12.84 -17.19 -1.48
C GLU A 595 -12.43 -15.92 -0.72
N THR A 596 -11.61 -16.03 0.32
CA THR A 596 -11.04 -14.87 1.03
C THR A 596 -10.00 -14.19 0.14
N LEU A 597 -9.13 -14.99 -0.49
CA LEU A 597 -8.10 -14.48 -1.40
C LEU A 597 -8.70 -13.91 -2.69
N LEU A 598 -9.82 -14.44 -3.18
CA LEU A 598 -10.56 -13.85 -4.31
C LEU A 598 -11.08 -12.45 -3.96
N VAL A 599 -11.65 -12.26 -2.78
CA VAL A 599 -12.11 -10.94 -2.32
C VAL A 599 -10.92 -9.98 -2.18
N ASP A 600 -9.81 -10.41 -1.60
CA ASP A 600 -8.60 -9.61 -1.49
C ASP A 600 -8.03 -9.21 -2.87
N ARG A 601 -8.02 -10.15 -3.83
CA ARG A 601 -7.60 -9.86 -5.21
C ARG A 601 -8.54 -8.89 -5.91
N ALA A 602 -9.86 -9.04 -5.73
CA ALA A 602 -10.85 -8.13 -6.27
C ALA A 602 -10.70 -6.72 -5.69
N TYR A 603 -10.38 -6.61 -4.39
CA TYR A 603 -10.06 -5.36 -3.72
C TYR A 603 -8.84 -4.68 -4.38
N MET A 604 -7.75 -5.41 -4.59
CA MET A 604 -6.56 -4.89 -5.28
C MET A 604 -6.87 -4.39 -6.69
N LEU A 605 -7.81 -5.01 -7.40
CA LEU A 605 -8.25 -4.59 -8.74
C LEU A 605 -9.32 -3.49 -8.73
N ASN A 606 -9.58 -2.87 -7.57
CA ASN A 606 -10.63 -1.87 -7.37
C ASN A 606 -12.02 -2.33 -7.84
N LEU A 607 -12.32 -3.63 -7.74
CA LEU A 607 -13.57 -4.21 -8.22
C LEU A 607 -14.66 -4.14 -7.15
N THR A 608 -15.89 -3.90 -7.60
CA THR A 608 -17.07 -4.14 -6.78
C THR A 608 -17.40 -5.63 -6.73
N ALA A 609 -18.21 -6.04 -5.75
CA ALA A 609 -18.73 -7.41 -5.70
C ALA A 609 -19.42 -7.82 -7.01
N ALA A 610 -20.16 -6.92 -7.66
CA ALA A 610 -20.85 -7.20 -8.92
C ALA A 610 -19.89 -7.33 -10.12
N GLU A 611 -18.87 -6.48 -10.20
CA GLU A 611 -17.81 -6.56 -11.21
C GLU A 611 -16.98 -7.84 -11.03
N MET A 612 -16.64 -8.20 -9.80
CA MET A 612 -15.98 -9.47 -9.47
C MET A 612 -16.84 -10.67 -9.91
N THR A 613 -18.13 -10.68 -9.58
CA THR A 613 -19.04 -11.77 -9.98
C THR A 613 -19.08 -11.94 -11.50
N VAL A 614 -19.33 -10.87 -12.25
CA VAL A 614 -19.47 -10.97 -13.71
C VAL A 614 -18.17 -11.42 -14.37
N LEU A 615 -17.02 -10.95 -13.87
CA LEU A 615 -15.70 -11.38 -14.34
C LEU A 615 -15.47 -12.88 -14.10
N ILE A 616 -15.81 -13.42 -12.93
CA ILE A 616 -15.68 -14.87 -12.66
C ILE A 616 -16.50 -15.67 -13.65
N GLY A 617 -17.78 -15.34 -13.84
CA GLY A 617 -18.64 -16.05 -14.77
C GLY A 617 -18.12 -16.02 -16.21
N GLY A 618 -17.64 -14.87 -16.68
CA GLY A 618 -17.11 -14.72 -18.02
C GLY A 618 -15.75 -15.40 -18.21
N MET A 619 -14.84 -15.29 -17.24
CA MET A 619 -13.53 -15.95 -17.31
C MET A 619 -13.67 -17.49 -17.37
N ARG A 620 -14.64 -18.05 -16.64
CA ARG A 620 -14.99 -19.48 -16.76
C ARG A 620 -15.58 -19.83 -18.12
N ALA A 621 -16.51 -19.02 -18.63
CA ALA A 621 -17.10 -19.24 -19.95
C ALA A 621 -16.06 -19.14 -21.10
N LEU A 622 -15.05 -18.28 -20.94
CA LEU A 622 -13.95 -18.08 -21.87
C LEU A 622 -12.84 -19.15 -21.77
N ASP A 623 -12.96 -20.10 -20.83
CA ASP A 623 -11.97 -21.15 -20.59
C ASP A 623 -10.56 -20.58 -20.32
N ALA A 624 -10.49 -19.55 -19.47
CA ALA A 624 -9.28 -18.78 -19.19
C ALA A 624 -8.56 -19.23 -17.89
N ASN A 625 -8.79 -20.47 -17.45
CA ASN A 625 -8.17 -20.98 -16.23
C ASN A 625 -6.67 -21.30 -16.42
N HIS A 626 -5.90 -21.13 -15.36
CA HIS A 626 -4.50 -21.58 -15.28
C HIS A 626 -4.39 -23.07 -15.63
N GLY A 627 -3.43 -23.41 -16.48
CA GLY A 627 -3.23 -24.78 -16.97
C GLY A 627 -4.42 -25.37 -17.73
N ARG A 628 -5.41 -24.57 -18.14
CA ARG A 628 -6.72 -25.01 -18.67
C ARG A 628 -7.43 -26.02 -17.75
N ALA A 629 -7.33 -25.81 -16.45
CA ALA A 629 -8.04 -26.65 -15.48
C ALA A 629 -9.57 -26.56 -15.71
N PRO A 630 -10.33 -27.67 -15.65
CA PRO A 630 -11.76 -27.67 -15.95
C PRO A 630 -12.63 -27.11 -14.81
N HIS A 631 -12.02 -26.70 -13.70
CA HIS A 631 -12.74 -26.27 -12.50
C HIS A 631 -13.54 -24.98 -12.76
N GLY A 632 -14.84 -25.03 -12.49
CA GLY A 632 -15.76 -23.92 -12.69
C GLY A 632 -16.13 -23.65 -14.15
N VAL A 633 -15.61 -24.40 -15.13
CA VAL A 633 -16.01 -24.28 -16.55
C VAL A 633 -17.36 -24.99 -16.73
N LEU A 634 -18.42 -24.39 -16.19
CA LEU A 634 -19.77 -24.96 -16.16
C LEU A 634 -20.52 -24.62 -17.46
N THR A 635 -19.99 -25.08 -18.60
CA THR A 635 -20.59 -24.87 -19.92
C THR A 635 -20.19 -25.99 -20.89
N ASP A 636 -21.08 -26.30 -21.84
CA ASP A 636 -20.79 -27.21 -22.96
C ASP A 636 -20.25 -26.48 -24.20
N ARG A 637 -20.06 -25.15 -24.12
CA ARG A 637 -19.52 -24.32 -25.20
C ARG A 637 -18.34 -23.43 -24.75
N PRO A 638 -17.24 -24.01 -24.22
CA PRO A 638 -16.09 -23.25 -23.75
C PRO A 638 -15.56 -22.27 -24.82
N GLY A 639 -15.14 -21.09 -24.39
CA GLY A 639 -14.69 -19.99 -25.25
C GLY A 639 -15.82 -19.11 -25.79
N THR A 640 -17.09 -19.35 -25.41
CA THR A 640 -18.25 -18.53 -25.81
C THR A 640 -18.75 -17.73 -24.61
N LEU A 641 -18.87 -16.40 -24.74
CA LEU A 641 -19.20 -15.53 -23.61
C LEU A 641 -20.69 -15.60 -23.27
N THR A 642 -21.03 -16.49 -22.33
CA THR A 642 -22.40 -16.79 -21.92
C THR A 642 -22.52 -16.79 -20.40
N ASN A 643 -23.74 -16.63 -19.90
CA ASN A 643 -24.03 -16.72 -18.47
C ASN A 643 -24.14 -18.17 -17.96
N ASP A 644 -23.69 -19.17 -18.74
CA ASP A 644 -23.82 -20.60 -18.46
C ASP A 644 -23.24 -20.97 -17.08
N PHE A 645 -22.16 -20.31 -16.65
CA PHE A 645 -21.59 -20.49 -15.31
C PHE A 645 -22.65 -20.35 -14.21
N PHE A 646 -23.40 -19.24 -14.20
CA PHE A 646 -24.39 -18.97 -13.15
C PHE A 646 -25.62 -19.88 -13.27
N VAL A 647 -26.08 -20.11 -14.50
CA VAL A 647 -27.20 -21.02 -14.78
C VAL A 647 -26.93 -22.41 -14.23
N ASN A 648 -25.74 -22.95 -14.52
CA ASN A 648 -25.37 -24.31 -14.11
C ASN A 648 -24.94 -24.40 -12.64
N LEU A 649 -24.35 -23.34 -12.07
CA LEU A 649 -24.02 -23.27 -10.65
C LEU A 649 -25.28 -23.35 -9.77
N LEU A 650 -26.35 -22.66 -10.18
CA LEU A 650 -27.61 -22.57 -9.43
C LEU A 650 -28.63 -23.67 -9.80
N ASP A 651 -28.31 -24.55 -10.76
CA ASP A 651 -29.15 -25.69 -11.12
C ASP A 651 -29.24 -26.71 -9.99
N MET A 652 -30.41 -26.81 -9.37
CA MET A 652 -30.66 -27.72 -8.26
C MET A 652 -30.63 -29.21 -8.63
N ARG A 653 -30.56 -29.57 -9.92
CA ARG A 653 -30.25 -30.95 -10.33
C ARG A 653 -28.82 -31.34 -9.99
N THR A 654 -27.93 -30.38 -9.78
CA THR A 654 -26.56 -30.60 -9.33
C THR A 654 -26.50 -30.59 -7.79
N GLU A 655 -25.79 -31.55 -7.22
CA GLU A 655 -25.37 -31.58 -5.82
C GLU A 655 -23.86 -31.45 -5.74
N TRP A 656 -23.38 -30.50 -4.93
CA TRP A 656 -21.96 -30.27 -4.71
C TRP A 656 -21.45 -31.04 -3.49
N ARG A 657 -20.32 -31.73 -3.64
CA ARG A 657 -19.62 -32.44 -2.56
C ARG A 657 -18.12 -32.18 -2.64
N THR A 658 -17.43 -32.19 -1.51
CA THR A 658 -15.96 -32.16 -1.50
C THR A 658 -15.42 -33.36 -2.30
N SER A 659 -14.42 -33.10 -3.14
CA SER A 659 -13.74 -34.16 -3.88
C SER A 659 -13.01 -35.11 -2.93
N THR A 660 -13.03 -36.41 -3.23
CA THR A 660 -12.25 -37.40 -2.49
C THR A 660 -10.83 -37.57 -3.02
N SER A 661 -10.51 -36.97 -4.17
CA SER A 661 -9.24 -37.17 -4.89
C SER A 661 -8.36 -35.92 -4.97
N ALA A 662 -8.91 -34.74 -4.66
CA ALA A 662 -8.18 -33.47 -4.72
C ALA A 662 -8.61 -32.52 -3.60
N GLU A 663 -7.64 -31.90 -2.94
CA GLU A 663 -7.86 -30.85 -1.94
C GLU A 663 -8.40 -29.58 -2.61
N ASN A 664 -9.26 -28.83 -1.91
CA ASN A 664 -9.89 -27.59 -2.39
C ASN A 664 -10.73 -27.72 -3.67
N VAL A 665 -11.01 -28.94 -4.11
CA VAL A 665 -11.87 -29.25 -5.27
C VAL A 665 -13.20 -29.83 -4.80
N TYR A 666 -14.26 -29.50 -5.52
CA TYR A 666 -15.62 -29.96 -5.30
C TYR A 666 -16.15 -30.61 -6.58
N GLU A 667 -16.94 -31.66 -6.42
CA GLU A 667 -17.61 -32.37 -7.51
C GLU A 667 -19.10 -32.00 -7.52
N GLY A 668 -19.58 -31.51 -8.67
CA GLY A 668 -21.00 -31.30 -8.95
C GLY A 668 -21.57 -32.56 -9.58
N ARG A 669 -22.41 -33.29 -8.85
CA ARG A 669 -23.01 -34.56 -9.29
C ARG A 669 -24.47 -34.38 -9.63
N ASP A 670 -24.94 -35.07 -10.66
CA ASP A 670 -26.38 -35.16 -10.92
C ASP A 670 -27.08 -35.83 -9.74
N ARG A 671 -28.15 -35.22 -9.21
CA ARG A 671 -28.88 -35.74 -8.05
C ARG A 671 -29.60 -37.06 -8.31
N ALA A 672 -29.99 -37.35 -9.55
CA ALA A 672 -30.73 -38.55 -9.90
C ALA A 672 -29.79 -39.72 -10.21
N SER A 673 -28.75 -39.51 -11.00
CA SER A 673 -27.80 -40.56 -11.40
C SER A 673 -26.58 -40.69 -10.49
N GLY A 674 -26.20 -39.61 -9.79
CA GLY A 674 -24.97 -39.52 -9.02
C GLY A 674 -23.70 -39.31 -9.86
N GLU A 675 -23.83 -39.20 -11.19
CA GLU A 675 -22.70 -38.98 -12.10
C GLU A 675 -22.10 -37.60 -11.92
N VAL A 676 -20.76 -37.51 -11.98
CA VAL A 676 -20.05 -36.22 -11.93
C VAL A 676 -20.32 -35.48 -13.24
N ARG A 677 -20.95 -34.30 -13.12
CA ARG A 677 -21.18 -33.38 -14.25
C ARG A 677 -20.08 -32.33 -14.32
N TRP A 678 -19.69 -31.79 -13.16
CA TRP A 678 -18.79 -30.64 -13.08
C TRP A 678 -17.77 -30.81 -11.95
N THR A 679 -16.70 -30.02 -12.04
CA THR A 679 -15.80 -29.78 -10.90
C THR A 679 -15.65 -28.28 -10.69
N ALA A 680 -15.34 -27.87 -9.47
CA ALA A 680 -15.24 -26.46 -9.08
C ALA A 680 -14.31 -26.30 -7.87
N THR A 681 -13.87 -25.09 -7.58
CA THR A 681 -13.17 -24.73 -6.34
C THR A 681 -14.05 -23.86 -5.45
N ALA A 682 -13.57 -23.52 -4.26
CA ALA A 682 -14.30 -22.60 -3.39
C ALA A 682 -14.45 -21.18 -4.01
N ALA A 683 -13.51 -20.77 -4.87
CA ALA A 683 -13.61 -19.51 -5.62
C ALA A 683 -14.78 -19.52 -6.63
N ASP A 684 -15.24 -20.69 -7.06
CA ASP A 684 -16.44 -20.84 -7.90
C ASP A 684 -17.71 -20.95 -7.05
N LEU A 685 -17.69 -21.82 -6.03
CA LEU A 685 -18.89 -22.16 -5.25
C LEU A 685 -19.32 -21.07 -4.28
N VAL A 686 -18.44 -20.12 -3.94
CA VAL A 686 -18.80 -18.98 -3.09
C VAL A 686 -19.97 -18.18 -3.67
N PHE A 687 -20.09 -18.11 -5.00
CA PHE A 687 -21.19 -17.44 -5.71
C PHE A 687 -22.53 -18.20 -5.62
N GLY A 688 -22.55 -19.45 -5.16
CA GLY A 688 -23.76 -20.20 -4.83
C GLY A 688 -24.05 -20.27 -3.33
N SER A 689 -23.12 -19.81 -2.49
CA SER A 689 -23.10 -20.01 -1.04
C SER A 689 -23.23 -18.71 -0.24
N ASN A 690 -22.37 -17.71 -0.47
CA ASN A 690 -22.48 -16.42 0.20
C ASN A 690 -23.76 -15.71 -0.24
N SER A 691 -24.60 -15.30 0.70
CA SER A 691 -25.95 -14.78 0.40
C SER A 691 -25.97 -13.54 -0.49
N GLN A 692 -24.96 -12.66 -0.36
CA GLN A 692 -24.85 -11.46 -1.21
C GLN A 692 -24.34 -11.81 -2.60
N LEU A 693 -23.29 -12.62 -2.71
CA LEU A 693 -22.76 -13.04 -4.02
C LEU A 693 -23.76 -13.89 -4.79
N ARG A 694 -24.51 -14.74 -4.09
CA ARG A 694 -25.60 -15.53 -4.67
C ARG A 694 -26.71 -14.66 -5.23
N ALA A 695 -27.12 -13.61 -4.52
CA ALA A 695 -28.13 -12.67 -5.03
C ALA A 695 -27.68 -11.99 -6.34
N ILE A 696 -26.38 -11.70 -6.48
CA ILE A 696 -25.81 -11.17 -7.74
C ILE A 696 -25.78 -12.26 -8.82
N ALA A 697 -25.36 -13.48 -8.47
CA ALA A 697 -25.34 -14.62 -9.39
C ALA A 697 -26.75 -14.95 -9.93
N GLU A 698 -27.78 -14.85 -9.09
CA GLU A 698 -29.18 -15.04 -9.48
C GLU A 698 -29.61 -14.05 -10.57
N VAL A 699 -29.18 -12.79 -10.51
CA VAL A 699 -29.42 -11.80 -11.58
C VAL A 699 -28.85 -12.28 -12.90
N TYR A 700 -27.58 -12.72 -12.91
CA TYR A 700 -26.95 -13.18 -14.15
C TYR A 700 -27.41 -14.57 -14.61
N ALA A 701 -28.03 -15.37 -13.74
CA ALA A 701 -28.60 -16.67 -14.11
C ALA A 701 -29.98 -16.58 -14.79
N CYS A 702 -30.65 -15.42 -14.71
CA CYS A 702 -31.97 -15.23 -15.32
C CYS A 702 -31.93 -15.29 -16.86
N ASP A 703 -33.05 -15.73 -17.46
CA ASP A 703 -33.18 -15.88 -18.92
C ASP A 703 -33.06 -14.55 -19.68
N ASP A 704 -33.42 -13.42 -19.04
CA ASP A 704 -33.35 -12.07 -19.59
C ASP A 704 -31.99 -11.38 -19.39
N ALA A 705 -31.03 -12.05 -18.73
CA ALA A 705 -29.76 -11.45 -18.36
C ALA A 705 -28.61 -11.69 -19.35
N LYS A 706 -28.81 -12.44 -20.44
CA LYS A 706 -27.73 -12.82 -21.37
C LYS A 706 -27.00 -11.62 -21.98
N GLU A 707 -27.76 -10.67 -22.52
CA GLU A 707 -27.19 -9.44 -23.09
C GLU A 707 -26.59 -8.53 -22.00
N LYS A 708 -27.25 -8.44 -20.83
CA LYS A 708 -26.75 -7.69 -19.67
C LYS A 708 -25.40 -8.26 -19.21
N PHE A 709 -25.28 -9.57 -19.09
CA PHE A 709 -24.06 -10.27 -18.72
C PHE A 709 -22.92 -9.93 -19.69
N ALA A 710 -23.16 -10.01 -21.00
CA ALA A 710 -22.14 -9.66 -22.00
C ALA A 710 -21.68 -8.20 -21.85
N ARG A 711 -22.60 -7.24 -21.69
CA ARG A 711 -22.26 -5.82 -21.52
C ARG A 711 -21.52 -5.53 -20.22
N ASP A 712 -21.99 -6.09 -19.11
CA ASP A 712 -21.38 -5.90 -17.79
C ASP A 712 -20.00 -6.57 -17.71
N PHE A 713 -19.82 -7.73 -18.36
CA PHE A 713 -18.51 -8.37 -18.48
C PHE A 713 -17.55 -7.48 -19.28
N VAL A 714 -17.99 -6.94 -20.42
CA VAL A 714 -17.16 -6.03 -21.24
C VAL A 714 -16.77 -4.78 -20.45
N ALA A 715 -17.69 -4.19 -19.69
CA ALA A 715 -17.41 -3.01 -18.86
C ALA A 715 -16.40 -3.33 -17.74
N ALA A 716 -16.55 -4.48 -17.08
CA ALA A 716 -15.60 -4.91 -16.04
C ALA A 716 -14.23 -5.29 -16.62
N TRP A 717 -14.20 -5.91 -17.80
CA TRP A 717 -12.96 -6.22 -18.54
C TRP A 717 -12.21 -4.94 -18.92
N ASP A 718 -12.90 -3.98 -19.55
CA ASP A 718 -12.33 -2.69 -19.94
C ASP A 718 -11.75 -1.94 -18.73
N LYS A 719 -12.49 -1.93 -17.61
CA LYS A 719 -12.00 -1.38 -16.35
C LYS A 719 -10.66 -1.98 -15.95
N VAL A 720 -10.56 -3.32 -15.85
CA VAL A 720 -9.31 -3.99 -15.44
C VAL A 720 -8.16 -3.70 -16.39
N MET A 721 -8.42 -3.70 -17.70
CA MET A 721 -7.39 -3.41 -18.70
C MET A 721 -6.86 -1.97 -18.61
N ASN A 722 -7.62 -1.04 -18.03
CA ASN A 722 -7.27 0.38 -17.94
C ASN A 722 -6.90 0.85 -16.51
N LEU A 723 -6.76 -0.05 -15.53
CA LEU A 723 -6.46 0.33 -14.14
C LEU A 723 -5.12 1.10 -13.98
N ASP A 724 -4.18 0.92 -14.90
CA ASP A 724 -2.87 1.58 -14.89
C ASP A 724 -2.74 2.73 -15.90
N ARG A 725 -3.83 3.11 -16.58
CA ARG A 725 -3.85 4.16 -17.62
C ARG A 725 -3.95 5.57 -17.07
N PHE A 726 -3.05 5.87 -16.13
CA PHE A 726 -2.93 7.20 -15.52
C PHE A 726 -2.44 8.27 -16.50
N ASP A 727 -1.92 7.88 -17.67
CA ASP A 727 -1.60 8.77 -18.79
C ASP A 727 -2.85 9.37 -19.45
N LEU A 728 -4.03 8.75 -19.25
CA LEU A 728 -5.31 9.21 -19.78
C LEU A 728 -6.20 9.90 -18.74
N ALA A 729 -5.79 9.88 -17.47
CA ALA A 729 -6.61 10.23 -16.30
C ALA A 729 -6.47 11.69 -15.85
#